data_AF-A0A2P6VMV0-F1
#
_entry.id   AF-A0A2P6VMV0-F1
#
_cell.length_a   1.000
_cell.length_b   1.000
_cell.length_c   1.000
_cell.angle_alpha   90.00
_cell.angle_beta   90.00
_cell.angle_gamma   90.00
#
_symmetry.space_group_name_H-M   'P 1'
#
loop_
_entity.id
_entity.type
_entity.pdbx_description
1 polymer ?
#
loop_
_entity_poly.entity_id
_entity_poly.type
_entity_poly.pdbx_seq_one_letter_code
_entity_poly.pdbx_strand_id
1 'polypeptide(L)'
;MEDGSVRLAGSGGASKSLPFLFDTSAMPSRAAACDHCKQGTHAVYCCGVCTFGDERCEQQYPGQNKSAIIAAFLQKTFPLQDFTPCELFQRIRGRTLWFMGDSQTWSFYYAAECFLREFAPSLVRKPAVAVQENNQMRLVQYISAPLCLELVHGTRVCAVRVDNAADMKHKVLARLARLVPRFPNDIMILNTGLHYTDYSRPWNFPASTYIKDLTALATWRQQYKDKLPSMIWADTGPQHFNTRDGTYPGNGERPFKCRPLTAWSDGNPVVAAGTWRNKAVAPLLPRLADAHLRLFNASVPLWNSHIPGECSHWCHPSAYQLWLFLLNGVLRDSGLGNAVPVAGASGGATAASATAAAPSAAGGSSSDSSLHGSGLADDTGSDAVLSGGATADAKGGAAAGAAAVAAATAAADGGGGGGSAETQAGAGADRDADAELADAAAESDDDVPAGGDGGAGAGAGGDEGGAATEAAAAGDAAGGEAHDAAGDDAAPTDAAGNSDGDGDGGAAAGGTDEAADAAGDGRPATLPASMARRFCGRRDRGGGGAPLTWQEVDKLISQPAGLHGRLQKAGPPAGFAGAMQHMVNMNAGMPAGLPSAITPEISAWLVATRKWNGLRRFEQVAARRTRTPPRPPPPAVRSPISSCHYLVDHKHRLIFIRSTKIGGTSISDQLGIANHPVMCKWQPQYCEAGCEGRPFCLRYMTTPQAVPAVWMNYTVFAFTRNPWTRAISSHHFNHRRAIKPECREKFSDFAANPSLVGQLCYDRFSCCQERFGFVLEHVEPQSPSCLFTSEGQPAVDFLGRAEHLEEDFQSLLVLLNSRRQAGEPPLNISDMPNLNTADGSGDKKRRYYAEHYVNNTASLCDVRNYYDEDFGTLRFPAWKATRPSLKPVPTKGLAAVKPDSGCGELAAAAAAAEAAEAAEPAGPPPPPPPVVCTRAGAAAALHEGEWQELKENKCDPKAPLMASCTAPLGHQWVWRRKVCTARHYTETQLRARLKGRSVTVLGDSHGRILFTWLHRKLNGSFTSNFETFPKFYHNASWHGVAATAATAASPKSADLHLTFRWHRTLPPVVQDVWDMKSSGQFPDVVVLSAASWYYVEGLPLKVLEEHLQQLAGAVEAADAAASKAGKRVLWLLMTVPDRVRGRSWSATWHAPLGVVPQYNRVLRGAAVLHPQGPALLLDVQALSQSCLAWCSADGTHANAAVNALGIQLMANLLDLPPAAGAEQ
;
A
#
# COMPACT_ATOMS: atom_id res chain seq x y z
N MET A 1 14.52 25.09 -49.31
CA MET A 1 14.98 25.49 -47.95
C MET A 1 16.52 25.52 -47.91
N GLU A 2 17.18 26.26 -48.79
CA GLU A 2 18.66 26.24 -48.90
C GLU A 2 19.35 27.42 -48.18
N ASP A 3 18.63 28.49 -47.83
CA ASP A 3 19.20 29.67 -47.16
C ASP A 3 18.99 29.72 -45.63
N GLY A 4 18.35 28.70 -45.05
CA GLY A 4 18.06 28.64 -43.62
C GLY A 4 17.04 29.67 -43.10
N SER A 5 16.35 30.40 -43.99
CA SER A 5 15.23 31.27 -43.63
C SER A 5 13.89 30.53 -43.76
N VAL A 6 13.12 30.50 -42.66
CA VAL A 6 11.75 29.98 -42.67
C VAL A 6 10.83 31.17 -42.95
N ARG A 7 10.35 31.29 -44.19
CA ARG A 7 9.34 32.29 -44.56
C ARG A 7 7.95 31.70 -44.32
N LEU A 8 7.27 32.20 -43.29
CA LEU A 8 5.84 31.90 -43.10
C LEU A 8 5.03 32.60 -44.20
N ALA A 9 4.06 31.89 -44.77
CA ALA A 9 3.10 32.50 -45.70
C ALA A 9 2.42 33.68 -44.99
N GLY A 10 2.43 34.86 -45.62
CA GLY A 10 1.92 36.09 -45.03
C GLY A 10 0.48 35.92 -44.51
N SER A 11 0.25 36.34 -43.26
CA SER A 11 -1.03 36.29 -42.57
C SER A 11 -2.04 37.25 -43.22
N GLY A 12 -2.71 36.81 -44.28
CA GLY A 12 -3.86 37.48 -44.87
C GLY A 12 -5.13 37.20 -44.07
N GLY A 13 -5.54 38.16 -43.23
CA GLY A 13 -6.84 38.19 -42.56
C GLY A 13 -6.86 37.55 -41.16
N ALA A 14 -7.26 38.32 -40.15
CA ALA A 14 -7.53 37.85 -38.79
C ALA A 14 -8.74 36.90 -38.78
N SER A 15 -8.50 35.63 -39.14
CA SER A 15 -9.47 34.55 -38.99
C SER A 15 -9.72 34.27 -37.51
N LYS A 16 -10.95 33.90 -37.15
CA LYS A 16 -11.36 33.39 -35.82
C LYS A 16 -10.74 32.03 -35.46
N SER A 17 -9.62 31.64 -36.09
CA SER A 17 -8.94 30.39 -35.83
C SER A 17 -8.33 30.38 -34.43
N LEU A 18 -8.37 29.22 -33.76
CA LEU A 18 -7.67 29.01 -32.49
C LEU A 18 -6.17 29.32 -32.67
N PRO A 19 -5.48 29.84 -31.64
CA PRO A 19 -4.02 29.94 -31.67
C PRO A 19 -3.42 28.58 -32.05
N PHE A 20 -2.34 28.58 -32.84
CA PHE A 20 -1.67 27.34 -33.28
C PHE A 20 -1.40 26.38 -32.11
N LEU A 21 -1.06 26.94 -30.94
CA LEU A 21 -0.83 26.22 -29.70
C LEU A 21 -2.01 25.33 -29.26
N PHE A 22 -3.25 25.71 -29.61
CA PHE A 22 -4.50 25.04 -29.26
C PHE A 22 -5.20 24.38 -30.46
N ASP A 23 -4.67 24.54 -31.68
CA ASP A 23 -5.25 23.94 -32.88
C ASP A 23 -4.84 22.47 -33.00
N THR A 24 -5.76 21.58 -32.64
CA THR A 24 -5.56 20.12 -32.78
C THR A 24 -5.87 19.60 -34.18
N SER A 25 -6.50 20.40 -35.05
CA SER A 25 -6.87 19.98 -36.40
C SER A 25 -5.65 19.76 -37.30
N ALA A 26 -4.58 20.53 -37.07
CA ALA A 26 -3.31 20.40 -37.76
C ALA A 26 -2.42 19.26 -37.21
N MET A 27 -2.86 18.51 -36.20
CA MET A 27 -2.08 17.41 -35.64
C MET A 27 -2.12 16.19 -36.56
N PRO A 28 -1.01 15.45 -36.71
CA PRO A 28 -1.01 14.23 -37.50
C PRO A 28 -2.04 13.24 -36.94
N SER A 29 -2.71 12.52 -37.85
CA SER A 29 -3.56 11.41 -37.46
C SER A 29 -2.72 10.36 -36.73
N ARG A 30 -3.34 9.56 -35.85
CA ARG A 30 -2.65 8.44 -35.20
C ARG A 30 -1.99 7.52 -36.24
N ALA A 31 -2.64 7.28 -37.38
CA ALA A 31 -2.08 6.49 -38.46
C ALA A 31 -0.80 7.11 -39.03
N ALA A 32 -0.80 8.42 -39.31
CA ALA A 32 0.38 9.13 -39.80
C ALA A 32 1.52 9.16 -38.76
N ALA A 33 1.18 9.28 -37.48
CA ALA A 33 2.16 9.30 -36.40
C ALA A 33 2.70 7.88 -36.08
N CYS A 34 1.95 6.82 -36.38
CA CYS A 34 2.27 5.42 -36.08
C CYS A 34 2.76 4.61 -37.29
N ASP A 35 2.89 5.19 -38.47
CA ASP A 35 3.14 4.44 -39.72
C ASP A 35 4.41 3.58 -39.69
N HIS A 36 5.43 4.03 -38.96
CA HIS A 36 6.70 3.36 -38.74
C HIS A 36 6.67 2.27 -37.65
N CYS A 37 5.55 2.09 -36.95
CA CYS A 37 5.43 1.13 -35.86
C CYS A 37 5.01 -0.25 -36.31
N LYS A 38 5.65 -1.27 -35.74
CA LYS A 38 5.16 -2.64 -35.83
C LYS A 38 3.78 -2.73 -35.16
N GLN A 39 2.84 -3.40 -35.82
CA GLN A 39 1.52 -3.66 -35.25
C GLN A 39 1.63 -4.32 -33.86
N GLY A 40 0.86 -3.82 -32.89
CA GLY A 40 0.87 -4.31 -31.50
C GLY A 40 1.84 -3.61 -30.55
N THR A 41 2.72 -2.73 -31.04
CA THR A 41 3.56 -1.91 -30.16
C THR A 41 2.71 -0.79 -29.54
N HIS A 42 2.77 -0.59 -28.22
CA HIS A 42 1.96 0.43 -27.56
C HIS A 42 2.30 1.83 -28.11
N ALA A 43 1.26 2.61 -28.45
CA ALA A 43 1.43 3.86 -29.17
C ALA A 43 2.35 4.84 -28.43
N VAL A 44 2.29 4.89 -27.10
CA VAL A 44 3.14 5.77 -26.29
C VAL A 44 4.65 5.46 -26.45
N TYR A 45 5.02 4.20 -26.71
CA TYR A 45 6.43 3.76 -26.76
C TYR A 45 7.01 3.69 -28.16
N CYS A 46 6.15 3.47 -29.16
CA CYS A 46 6.58 3.35 -30.54
C CYS A 46 6.04 4.49 -31.41
N CYS A 47 4.77 4.85 -31.26
CA CYS A 47 4.14 5.79 -32.16
C CYS A 47 4.47 7.24 -31.79
N GLY A 48 4.84 8.00 -32.80
CA GLY A 48 4.14 9.22 -33.14
C GLY A 48 4.22 10.35 -32.12
N VAL A 49 5.01 11.34 -32.47
CA VAL A 49 4.80 12.72 -32.04
C VAL A 49 3.29 13.04 -32.08
N CYS A 50 2.75 13.65 -31.03
CA CYS A 50 1.34 14.07 -30.94
C CYS A 50 0.22 13.05 -30.82
N THR A 51 0.52 11.86 -30.31
CA THR A 51 -0.56 10.93 -29.98
C THR A 51 -1.31 11.30 -28.70
N PHE A 52 -0.74 12.07 -27.77
CA PHE A 52 -1.28 12.39 -26.41
C PHE A 52 -1.96 11.22 -25.66
N GLY A 53 -1.78 9.96 -26.10
CA GLY A 53 -2.58 8.84 -25.63
C GLY A 53 -4.07 9.10 -25.79
N ASP A 54 -4.82 8.83 -24.72
CA ASP A 54 -6.24 9.16 -24.61
C ASP A 54 -6.45 10.56 -24.00
N GLU A 55 -5.39 11.33 -23.72
CA GLU A 55 -5.44 12.54 -22.90
C GLU A 55 -5.93 13.78 -23.66
N ARG A 56 -6.45 13.66 -24.89
CA ARG A 56 -6.98 14.83 -25.61
C ARG A 56 -8.23 15.35 -24.91
N CYS A 57 -8.33 16.67 -24.73
CA CYS A 57 -9.48 17.28 -24.07
C CYS A 57 -10.79 16.96 -24.80
N GLU A 58 -10.80 16.89 -26.12
CA GLU A 58 -11.99 16.54 -26.92
C GLU A 58 -12.40 15.07 -26.76
N GLN A 59 -11.44 14.18 -26.48
CA GLN A 59 -11.71 12.76 -26.23
C GLN A 59 -12.19 12.54 -24.79
N GLN A 60 -11.57 13.24 -23.84
CA GLN A 60 -11.90 13.16 -22.41
C GLN A 60 -13.21 13.90 -22.07
N TYR A 61 -13.55 14.93 -22.85
CA TYR A 61 -14.73 15.76 -22.68
C TYR A 61 -15.49 15.93 -24.01
N PRO A 62 -16.05 14.85 -24.56
CA PRO A 62 -16.72 14.88 -25.85
C PRO A 62 -17.87 15.90 -25.84
N GLY A 63 -17.91 16.76 -26.86
CA GLY A 63 -18.94 17.80 -27.02
C GLY A 63 -18.78 19.04 -26.13
N GLN A 64 -17.84 19.07 -25.18
CA GLN A 64 -17.69 20.21 -24.26
C GLN A 64 -16.76 21.32 -24.77
N ASN A 65 -16.08 21.09 -25.89
CA ASN A 65 -15.16 22.05 -26.52
C ASN A 65 -14.15 22.68 -25.53
N LYS A 66 -13.63 21.88 -24.60
CA LYS A 66 -12.79 22.34 -23.48
C LYS A 66 -11.57 23.14 -23.95
N SER A 67 -10.88 22.64 -24.96
CA SER A 67 -9.69 23.28 -25.55
C SER A 67 -9.97 24.71 -26.01
N ALA A 68 -11.08 24.94 -26.73
CA ALA A 68 -11.44 26.26 -27.22
C ALA A 68 -11.85 27.21 -26.09
N ILE A 69 -12.59 26.71 -25.09
CA ILE A 69 -12.97 27.49 -23.91
C ILE A 69 -11.72 27.94 -23.14
N ILE A 70 -10.76 27.04 -22.95
CA ILE A 70 -9.50 27.33 -22.27
C ILE A 70 -8.66 28.31 -23.09
N ALA A 71 -8.55 28.11 -24.41
CA ALA A 71 -7.85 29.03 -25.29
C ALA A 71 -8.45 30.45 -25.21
N ALA A 72 -9.76 30.58 -25.30
CA ALA A 72 -10.47 31.86 -25.19
C ALA A 72 -10.30 32.50 -23.80
N PHE A 73 -10.30 31.70 -22.74
CA PHE A 73 -10.02 32.17 -21.38
C PHE A 73 -8.60 32.73 -21.27
N LEU A 74 -7.60 31.98 -21.76
CA LEU A 74 -6.21 32.39 -21.67
C LEU A 74 -5.88 33.57 -22.58
N GLN A 75 -6.51 33.70 -23.74
CA GLN A 75 -6.35 34.85 -24.65
C GLN A 75 -6.74 36.20 -24.00
N LYS A 76 -7.60 36.19 -22.97
CA LYS A 76 -7.94 37.41 -22.23
C LYS A 76 -6.78 37.93 -21.38
N THR A 77 -5.86 37.05 -21.00
CA THR A 77 -4.78 37.34 -20.05
C THR A 77 -3.41 37.28 -20.72
N PHE A 78 -3.26 36.47 -21.76
CA PHE A 78 -2.00 36.21 -22.44
C PHE A 78 -2.14 36.41 -23.95
N PRO A 79 -1.19 37.09 -24.62
CA PRO A 79 -1.19 37.26 -26.07
C PRO A 79 -0.76 35.98 -26.80
N LEU A 80 -1.54 34.91 -26.64
CA LEU A 80 -1.21 33.57 -27.16
C LEU A 80 -1.08 33.52 -28.68
N GLN A 81 -1.73 34.44 -29.39
CA GLN A 81 -1.70 34.55 -30.85
C GLN A 81 -0.33 34.94 -31.41
N ASP A 82 0.50 35.62 -30.62
CA ASP A 82 1.82 36.08 -31.05
C ASP A 82 2.87 34.98 -30.89
N PHE A 83 2.56 33.94 -30.11
CA PHE A 83 3.48 32.85 -29.83
C PHE A 83 3.37 31.74 -30.88
N THR A 84 4.43 31.62 -31.68
CA THR A 84 4.50 30.65 -32.78
C THR A 84 5.57 29.59 -32.53
N PRO A 85 5.47 28.41 -33.16
CA PRO A 85 6.53 27.41 -33.15
C PRO A 85 7.89 27.95 -33.61
N CYS A 86 7.88 28.88 -34.59
CA CYS A 86 9.08 29.53 -35.09
C CYS A 86 9.83 30.28 -34.00
N GLU A 87 9.12 31.01 -33.14
CA GLU A 87 9.74 31.76 -32.06
C GLU A 87 10.46 30.84 -31.07
N LEU A 88 9.75 29.82 -30.55
CA LEU A 88 10.36 28.86 -29.62
C LEU A 88 11.53 28.11 -30.28
N PHE A 89 11.36 27.68 -31.53
CA PHE A 89 12.41 26.99 -32.27
C PHE A 89 13.68 27.84 -32.41
N GLN A 90 13.56 29.12 -32.78
CA GLN A 90 14.73 30.00 -32.91
C GLN A 90 15.47 30.12 -31.58
N ARG A 91 14.76 30.23 -30.44
CA ARG A 91 15.37 30.32 -29.11
C ARG A 91 16.18 29.08 -28.72
N ILE A 92 15.80 27.90 -29.21
CA ILE A 92 16.49 26.65 -28.88
C ILE A 92 17.34 26.12 -30.04
N ARG A 93 17.41 26.83 -31.17
CA ARG A 93 18.09 26.39 -32.38
C ARG A 93 19.53 25.97 -32.10
N GLY A 94 19.89 24.78 -32.58
CA GLY A 94 21.22 24.19 -32.41
C GLY A 94 21.50 23.62 -31.02
N ARG A 95 20.49 23.56 -30.15
CA ARG A 95 20.59 23.08 -28.76
C ARG A 95 19.57 21.98 -28.50
N THR A 96 19.74 21.28 -27.38
CA THR A 96 18.71 20.37 -26.84
C THR A 96 17.91 21.09 -25.77
N LEU A 97 16.58 21.05 -25.87
CA LEU A 97 15.67 21.42 -24.80
C LEU A 97 15.24 20.17 -24.03
N TRP A 98 15.74 20.01 -22.80
CA TRP A 98 15.45 18.88 -21.93
C TRP A 98 14.28 19.16 -20.99
N PHE A 99 13.35 18.21 -20.90
CA PHE A 99 12.27 18.17 -19.91
C PHE A 99 12.58 17.04 -18.93
N MET A 100 13.07 17.36 -17.74
CA MET A 100 13.50 16.38 -16.76
C MET A 100 12.72 16.55 -15.46
N GLY A 101 11.88 15.55 -15.16
CA GLY A 101 11.06 15.61 -13.96
C GLY A 101 10.02 14.51 -13.87
N ASP A 102 9.00 14.76 -13.05
CA ASP A 102 7.91 13.82 -12.81
C ASP A 102 6.90 13.73 -13.98
N SER A 103 5.71 13.18 -13.72
CA SER A 103 4.67 12.99 -14.75
C SER A 103 4.16 14.28 -15.35
N GLN A 104 4.16 15.37 -14.59
CA GLN A 104 3.75 16.66 -15.15
C GLN A 104 4.74 17.18 -16.16
N THR A 105 6.03 17.01 -15.85
CA THR A 105 7.11 17.39 -16.76
C THR A 105 7.10 16.53 -18.03
N TRP A 106 6.74 15.26 -17.90
CA TRP A 106 6.58 14.36 -19.03
C TRP A 106 5.42 14.75 -19.95
N SER A 107 4.26 15.11 -19.41
CA SER A 107 3.15 15.64 -20.21
C SER A 107 3.46 17.03 -20.77
N PHE A 108 4.23 17.86 -20.06
CA PHE A 108 4.72 19.13 -20.57
C PHE A 108 5.63 18.95 -21.80
N TYR A 109 6.50 17.92 -21.80
CA TYR A 109 7.26 17.53 -22.99
C TYR A 109 6.35 17.19 -24.17
N TYR A 110 5.26 16.44 -23.99
CA TYR A 110 4.37 16.11 -25.11
C TYR A 110 3.76 17.37 -25.74
N ALA A 111 3.44 18.39 -24.94
CA ALA A 111 3.03 19.67 -25.49
C ALA A 111 4.14 20.29 -26.34
N ALA A 112 5.38 20.33 -25.85
CA ALA A 112 6.54 20.91 -26.55
C ALA A 112 6.85 20.18 -27.86
N GLU A 113 6.88 18.86 -27.79
CA GLU A 113 7.10 17.96 -28.92
C GLU A 113 6.09 18.24 -30.04
N CYS A 114 4.83 18.40 -29.66
CA CYS A 114 3.78 18.71 -30.61
C CYS A 114 3.84 20.09 -31.20
N PHE A 115 4.14 21.07 -30.36
CA PHE A 115 4.22 22.45 -30.79
C PHE A 115 5.36 22.63 -31.80
N LEU A 116 6.46 21.90 -31.66
CA LEU A 116 7.65 21.99 -32.52
C LEU A 116 7.69 20.95 -33.65
N ARG A 117 6.64 20.16 -33.85
CA ARG A 117 6.63 19.03 -34.80
C ARG A 117 6.96 19.42 -36.25
N GLU A 118 6.63 20.63 -36.69
CA GLU A 118 6.89 21.07 -38.06
C GLU A 118 8.38 21.24 -38.37
N PHE A 119 9.21 21.35 -37.34
CA PHE A 119 10.66 21.38 -37.47
C PHE A 119 11.28 19.98 -37.43
N ALA A 120 10.49 18.92 -37.25
CA ALA A 120 11.00 17.56 -37.17
C ALA A 120 11.15 16.97 -38.58
N PRO A 121 12.37 16.56 -39.01
CA PRO A 121 12.54 15.87 -40.29
C PRO A 121 11.86 14.50 -40.32
N SER A 122 11.57 13.92 -39.15
CA SER A 122 10.77 12.70 -38.98
C SER A 122 9.98 12.76 -37.68
N LEU A 123 8.78 12.20 -37.65
CA LEU A 123 7.96 12.10 -36.43
C LEU A 123 8.30 10.89 -35.55
N VAL A 124 9.58 10.49 -35.57
CA VAL A 124 10.11 9.31 -34.87
C VAL A 124 10.90 9.77 -33.66
N ARG A 125 10.53 9.32 -32.46
CA ARG A 125 11.34 9.52 -31.25
C ARG A 125 12.57 8.63 -31.28
N LYS A 126 13.69 9.16 -30.85
CA LYS A 126 14.96 8.43 -30.71
C LYS A 126 15.44 8.42 -29.26
N PRO A 127 16.20 7.39 -28.84
CA PRO A 127 16.96 7.43 -27.60
C PRO A 127 17.84 8.67 -27.51
N ALA A 128 17.98 9.25 -26.33
CA ALA A 128 18.80 10.45 -26.14
C ALA A 128 20.31 10.20 -26.25
N VAL A 129 20.71 8.96 -25.93
CA VAL A 129 22.06 8.40 -26.01
C VAL A 129 21.97 6.95 -26.52
N ALA A 130 23.09 6.24 -26.64
CA ALA A 130 23.10 4.83 -27.01
C ALA A 130 22.12 3.99 -26.17
N VAL A 131 21.37 3.08 -26.80
CA VAL A 131 20.22 2.37 -26.19
C VAL A 131 20.54 1.72 -24.84
N GLN A 132 21.71 1.08 -24.72
CA GLN A 132 22.16 0.44 -23.48
C GLN A 132 22.27 1.45 -22.33
N GLU A 133 22.97 2.56 -22.58
CA GLU A 133 23.14 3.64 -21.61
C GLU A 133 21.83 4.37 -21.31
N ASN A 134 20.97 4.48 -22.32
CA ASN A 134 19.65 5.10 -22.22
C ASN A 134 18.76 4.30 -21.26
N ASN A 135 18.75 2.97 -21.39
CA ASN A 135 17.96 2.07 -20.54
C ASN A 135 18.38 2.11 -19.07
N GLN A 136 19.64 2.43 -18.77
CA GLN A 136 20.11 2.61 -17.40
C GLN A 136 19.57 3.88 -16.72
N MET A 137 19.01 4.82 -17.49
CA MET A 137 18.28 5.99 -16.99
C MET A 137 16.76 5.78 -16.91
N ARG A 138 16.28 4.54 -17.09
CA ARG A 138 14.85 4.20 -16.91
C ARG A 138 14.54 3.99 -15.43
N LEU A 139 14.09 5.04 -14.77
CA LEU A 139 13.82 5.03 -13.32
C LEU A 139 12.39 4.60 -12.97
N VAL A 140 11.45 4.83 -13.88
CA VAL A 140 10.03 4.49 -13.68
C VAL A 140 9.67 3.31 -14.59
N GLN A 141 9.22 2.21 -13.98
CA GLN A 141 9.08 0.92 -14.65
C GLN A 141 8.15 0.95 -15.87
N TYR A 142 7.13 1.80 -15.88
CA TYR A 142 6.12 1.88 -16.95
C TYR A 142 6.36 3.03 -17.93
N ILE A 143 7.45 3.78 -17.82
CA ILE A 143 7.80 4.84 -18.77
C ILE A 143 9.07 4.45 -19.52
N SER A 144 9.20 4.93 -20.76
CA SER A 144 10.41 4.73 -21.55
C SER A 144 11.62 5.34 -20.86
N ALA A 145 12.80 4.78 -21.18
CA ALA A 145 14.07 5.48 -21.05
C ALA A 145 14.02 6.86 -21.74
N PRO A 146 15.00 7.76 -21.55
CA PRO A 146 14.98 9.08 -22.17
C PRO A 146 14.67 9.05 -23.68
N LEU A 147 13.77 9.93 -24.12
CA LEU A 147 13.31 10.03 -25.50
C LEU A 147 13.57 11.43 -26.03
N CYS A 148 13.89 11.52 -27.32
CA CYS A 148 14.12 12.78 -28.01
C CYS A 148 13.37 12.81 -29.34
N LEU A 149 12.78 13.96 -29.66
CA LEU A 149 12.42 14.33 -31.01
C LEU A 149 13.56 15.15 -31.61
N GLU A 150 14.13 14.67 -32.71
CA GLU A 150 15.09 15.45 -33.49
C GLU A 150 14.34 16.50 -34.32
N LEU A 151 14.90 17.70 -34.34
CA LEU A 151 14.44 18.82 -35.15
C LEU A 151 15.56 19.25 -36.13
N VAL A 152 15.25 20.12 -37.08
CA VAL A 152 16.24 20.64 -38.02
C VAL A 152 17.35 21.44 -37.32
N HIS A 153 18.49 21.60 -38.02
CA HIS A 153 19.67 22.31 -37.53
C HIS A 153 20.31 21.73 -36.26
N GLY A 154 20.24 20.40 -36.08
CA GLY A 154 20.82 19.73 -34.90
C GLY A 154 20.12 20.06 -33.59
N THR A 155 18.91 20.62 -33.67
CA THR A 155 18.08 20.97 -32.52
C THR A 155 17.34 19.73 -32.03
N ARG A 156 17.12 19.58 -30.73
CA ARG A 156 16.38 18.44 -30.16
C ARG A 156 15.46 18.88 -29.04
N VAL A 157 14.37 18.15 -28.84
CA VAL A 157 13.53 18.24 -27.64
C VAL A 157 13.48 16.87 -27.00
N CYS A 158 13.92 16.78 -25.75
CA CYS A 158 14.10 15.51 -25.06
C CYS A 158 13.37 15.48 -23.73
N ALA A 159 12.98 14.29 -23.28
CA ALA A 159 12.38 14.07 -21.97
C ALA A 159 13.10 12.98 -21.17
N VAL A 160 13.18 13.19 -19.86
CA VAL A 160 13.64 12.19 -18.90
C VAL A 160 12.67 12.12 -17.73
N ARG A 161 12.08 10.94 -17.50
CA ARG A 161 11.22 10.72 -16.36
C ARG A 161 12.05 10.44 -15.11
N VAL A 162 11.94 11.31 -14.12
CA VAL A 162 12.59 11.17 -12.82
C VAL A 162 11.74 11.81 -11.72
N ASP A 163 11.22 10.98 -10.81
CA ASP A 163 10.20 11.41 -9.84
C ASP A 163 10.76 12.16 -8.62
N ASN A 164 12.06 12.06 -8.35
CA ASN A 164 12.69 12.64 -7.16
C ASN A 164 14.07 13.26 -7.49
N ALA A 165 14.49 14.25 -6.71
CA ALA A 165 15.73 14.99 -6.94
C ALA A 165 17.00 14.16 -6.66
N ALA A 166 16.93 13.17 -5.77
CA ALA A 166 18.06 12.29 -5.48
C ALA A 166 18.46 11.46 -6.72
N ASP A 167 17.50 10.83 -7.38
CA ASP A 167 17.72 10.07 -8.60
C ASP A 167 18.12 10.97 -9.77
N MET A 168 17.55 12.18 -9.83
CA MET A 168 17.91 13.18 -10.84
C MET A 168 19.42 13.47 -10.79
N LYS A 169 19.94 13.71 -9.58
CA LYS A 169 21.37 13.92 -9.33
C LYS A 169 22.21 12.67 -9.63
N HIS A 170 21.87 11.53 -9.00
CA HIS A 170 22.75 10.36 -8.94
C HIS A 170 22.69 9.45 -10.17
N LYS A 171 21.53 9.36 -10.82
CA LYS A 171 21.30 8.37 -11.89
C LYS A 171 21.18 8.99 -13.27
N VAL A 172 20.81 10.28 -13.35
CA VAL A 172 20.51 10.94 -14.63
C VAL A 172 21.54 12.01 -14.99
N LEU A 173 21.64 13.09 -14.22
CA LEU A 173 22.42 14.29 -14.61
C LEU A 173 23.91 13.99 -14.81
N ALA A 174 24.54 13.28 -13.87
CA ALA A 174 25.94 12.89 -14.00
C ALA A 174 26.21 12.03 -15.26
N ARG A 175 25.20 11.25 -15.67
CA ARG A 175 25.27 10.36 -16.83
C ARG A 175 25.13 11.13 -18.13
N LEU A 176 24.15 12.02 -18.22
CA LEU A 176 23.96 12.88 -19.38
C LEU A 176 25.16 13.81 -19.59
N ALA A 177 25.70 14.40 -18.52
CA ALA A 177 26.89 15.25 -18.60
C ALA A 177 28.12 14.52 -19.19
N ARG A 178 28.21 13.21 -18.98
CA ARG A 178 29.26 12.37 -19.57
C ARG A 178 28.96 11.93 -21.00
N LEU A 179 27.71 11.61 -21.29
CA LEU A 179 27.32 10.90 -22.52
C LEU A 179 26.80 11.80 -23.64
N VAL A 180 26.33 13.00 -23.33
CA VAL A 180 25.75 13.92 -24.31
C VAL A 180 26.81 14.93 -24.75
N PRO A 181 27.25 14.93 -26.02
CA PRO A 181 28.14 15.96 -26.53
C PRO A 181 27.48 17.32 -26.41
N ARG A 182 28.24 18.33 -25.95
CA ARG A 182 27.77 19.72 -25.76
C ARG A 182 26.66 19.89 -24.72
N PHE A 183 26.52 18.96 -23.77
CA PHE A 183 25.54 19.08 -22.69
C PHE A 183 25.56 20.44 -21.95
N PRO A 184 26.70 21.10 -21.68
CA PRO A 184 26.72 22.43 -21.07
C PRO A 184 26.03 23.53 -21.91
N ASN A 185 25.95 23.33 -23.23
CA ASN A 185 25.29 24.28 -24.14
C ASN A 185 23.79 24.05 -24.24
N ASP A 186 23.23 23.00 -23.61
CA ASP A 186 21.80 22.71 -23.71
C ASP A 186 20.96 23.59 -22.76
N ILE A 187 19.64 23.44 -22.80
CA ILE A 187 18.69 24.06 -21.85
C ILE A 187 17.92 22.93 -21.17
N MET A 188 17.72 23.02 -19.86
CA MET A 188 17.01 22.00 -19.11
C MET A 188 15.94 22.57 -18.20
N ILE A 189 14.71 22.08 -18.35
CA ILE A 189 13.59 22.35 -17.47
C ILE A 189 13.54 21.24 -16.43
N LEU A 190 13.64 21.63 -15.16
CA LEU A 190 13.66 20.74 -14.01
C LEU A 190 12.36 20.89 -13.22
N ASN A 191 11.75 19.77 -12.86
CA ASN A 191 10.67 19.76 -11.88
C ASN A 191 10.58 18.43 -11.14
N THR A 192 10.27 18.50 -9.86
CA THR A 192 9.89 17.35 -9.05
C THR A 192 9.09 17.86 -7.85
N GLY A 193 8.19 17.03 -7.32
CA GLY A 193 7.42 17.37 -6.13
C GLY A 193 6.11 16.58 -6.04
N LEU A 194 5.54 16.15 -7.17
CA LEU A 194 4.27 15.44 -7.19
C LEU A 194 4.31 14.15 -6.36
N HIS A 195 5.39 13.38 -6.50
CA HIS A 195 5.54 12.02 -5.93
C HIS A 195 6.23 11.99 -4.55
N TYR A 196 6.55 13.13 -3.96
CA TYR A 196 7.03 13.16 -2.58
C TYR A 196 5.87 12.93 -1.62
N THR A 197 5.95 11.86 -0.81
CA THR A 197 4.87 11.39 0.07
C THR A 197 4.83 12.08 1.44
N ASP A 198 5.63 13.12 1.66
CA ASP A 198 5.73 13.85 2.93
C ASP A 198 4.46 14.66 3.29
N TYR A 199 3.32 14.36 2.64
CA TYR A 199 2.00 15.00 2.78
C TYR A 199 1.51 15.12 4.24
N SER A 200 1.92 14.21 5.12
CA SER A 200 1.40 14.13 6.49
C SER A 200 2.01 15.13 7.47
N ARG A 201 3.11 15.83 7.12
CA ARG A 201 3.83 16.72 8.04
C ARG A 201 4.33 17.99 7.34
N PRO A 202 3.44 18.85 6.80
CA PRO A 202 3.84 20.08 6.15
C PRO A 202 4.57 21.06 7.09
N TRP A 203 4.61 20.83 8.41
CA TRP A 203 5.23 21.74 9.38
C TRP A 203 6.69 21.43 9.72
N ASN A 204 7.23 20.26 9.32
CA ASN A 204 8.61 19.86 9.65
C ASN A 204 9.55 19.95 8.44
N PHE A 205 9.51 21.11 7.75
CA PHE A 205 10.19 21.35 6.47
C PHE A 205 11.68 21.00 6.41
N PRO A 206 12.53 21.32 7.43
CA PRO A 206 13.96 21.05 7.34
C PRO A 206 14.31 19.56 7.24
N ALA A 207 13.43 18.69 7.75
CA ALA A 207 13.64 17.24 7.80
C ALA A 207 12.90 16.47 6.69
N SER A 208 12.16 17.16 5.81
CA SER A 208 11.47 16.48 4.70
C SER A 208 12.48 15.89 3.72
N THR A 209 12.17 14.71 3.17
CA THR A 209 13.01 14.07 2.16
C THR A 209 13.09 14.96 0.91
N TYR A 210 11.99 15.65 0.59
CA TYR A 210 11.93 16.63 -0.49
C TYR A 210 12.98 17.72 -0.38
N ILE A 211 13.07 18.39 0.78
CA ILE A 211 14.03 19.50 0.96
C ILE A 211 15.46 18.98 1.07
N LYS A 212 15.67 17.83 1.71
CA LYS A 212 16.99 17.19 1.77
C LYS A 212 17.52 16.89 0.36
N ASP A 213 16.71 16.26 -0.48
CA ASP A 213 17.11 15.89 -1.84
C ASP A 213 17.35 17.12 -2.72
N LEU A 214 16.47 18.13 -2.64
CA LEU A 214 16.63 19.38 -3.39
C LEU A 214 17.83 20.19 -2.92
N THR A 215 18.11 20.22 -1.62
CA THR A 215 19.31 20.86 -1.08
C THR A 215 20.56 20.16 -1.59
N ALA A 216 20.57 18.83 -1.59
CA ALA A 216 21.67 18.04 -2.13
C ALA A 216 21.87 18.25 -3.64
N LEU A 217 20.77 18.35 -4.41
CA LEU A 217 20.83 18.66 -5.84
C LEU A 217 21.32 20.09 -6.09
N ALA A 218 20.86 21.08 -5.32
CA ALA A 218 21.31 22.47 -5.42
C ALA A 218 22.80 22.60 -5.11
N THR A 219 23.29 21.97 -4.03
CA THR A 219 24.72 21.93 -3.69
C THR A 219 25.53 21.27 -4.81
N TRP A 220 25.09 20.12 -5.31
CA TRP A 220 25.77 19.43 -6.40
C TRP A 220 25.81 20.28 -7.68
N ARG A 221 24.70 20.91 -8.05
CA ARG A 221 24.66 21.79 -9.22
C ARG A 221 25.70 22.91 -9.11
N GLN A 222 25.81 23.57 -7.96
CA GLN A 222 26.81 24.63 -7.77
C GLN A 222 28.24 24.12 -8.00
N GLN A 223 28.55 22.90 -7.56
CA GLN A 223 29.86 22.29 -7.77
C GLN A 223 30.14 21.97 -9.25
N TYR A 224 29.12 21.63 -10.03
CA TYR A 224 29.27 21.18 -11.42
C TYR A 224 28.70 22.15 -12.45
N LYS A 225 28.44 23.41 -12.06
CA LYS A 225 27.66 24.38 -12.87
C LYS A 225 28.17 24.50 -14.32
N ASP A 226 29.48 24.57 -14.51
CA ASP A 226 30.10 24.74 -15.84
C ASP A 226 30.01 23.49 -16.74
N LYS A 227 29.66 22.33 -16.16
CA LYS A 227 29.47 21.06 -16.88
C LYS A 227 28.00 20.75 -17.14
N LEU A 228 27.10 21.63 -16.72
CA LEU A 228 25.65 21.44 -16.78
C LEU A 228 25.01 22.43 -17.74
N PRO A 229 23.86 22.09 -18.35
CA PRO A 229 23.11 23.02 -19.17
C PRO A 229 22.59 24.20 -18.35
N SER A 230 22.13 25.23 -19.03
CA SER A 230 21.30 26.26 -18.40
C SER A 230 20.05 25.61 -17.82
N MET A 231 19.83 25.77 -16.51
CA MET A 231 18.74 25.10 -15.80
C MET A 231 17.60 26.08 -15.50
N ILE A 232 16.37 25.67 -15.78
CA ILE A 232 15.14 26.39 -15.46
C ILE A 232 14.36 25.52 -14.48
N TRP A 233 14.13 26.01 -13.26
CA TRP A 233 13.25 25.31 -12.34
C TRP A 233 11.80 25.64 -12.68
N ALA A 234 10.98 24.62 -12.92
CA ALA A 234 9.54 24.74 -13.09
C ALA A 234 8.82 24.39 -11.78
N ASP A 235 7.89 25.25 -11.37
CA ASP A 235 7.01 24.98 -10.23
C ASP A 235 6.35 23.61 -10.34
N THR A 236 6.13 22.94 -9.21
CA THR A 236 5.17 21.83 -9.17
C THR A 236 3.80 22.40 -9.46
N GLY A 237 3.14 21.93 -10.53
CA GLY A 237 1.81 22.39 -10.91
C GLY A 237 0.75 22.13 -9.83
N PRO A 238 -0.36 22.90 -9.81
CA PRO A 238 -1.40 22.74 -8.81
C PRO A 238 -2.11 21.39 -8.99
N GLN A 239 -2.52 20.80 -7.87
CA GLN A 239 -3.47 19.70 -7.88
C GLN A 239 -4.85 20.26 -7.49
N HIS A 240 -5.92 19.59 -7.88
CA HIS A 240 -7.29 20.05 -7.64
C HIS A 240 -8.15 18.99 -6.95
N PHE A 241 -7.57 18.20 -6.04
CA PHE A 241 -8.33 17.24 -5.25
C PHE A 241 -9.30 17.95 -4.29
N ASN A 242 -10.26 17.21 -3.74
CA ASN A 242 -11.19 17.73 -2.75
C ASN A 242 -10.53 17.89 -1.35
N THR A 243 -9.47 18.67 -1.30
CA THR A 243 -8.71 19.08 -0.11
C THR A 243 -8.55 20.59 -0.16
N ARG A 244 -8.29 21.21 1.00
CA ARG A 244 -8.26 22.68 1.13
C ARG A 244 -7.24 23.34 0.20
N ASP A 245 -6.07 22.73 0.03
CA ASP A 245 -4.98 23.19 -0.84
C ASP A 245 -4.91 22.42 -2.18
N GLY A 246 -5.91 21.57 -2.45
CA GLY A 246 -6.00 20.67 -3.60
C GLY A 246 -4.97 19.56 -3.66
N THR A 247 -4.09 19.41 -2.66
CA THR A 247 -3.09 18.34 -2.60
C THR A 247 -3.75 16.97 -2.57
N TYR A 248 -3.12 15.99 -3.23
CA TYR A 248 -3.58 14.60 -3.18
C TYR A 248 -3.67 14.10 -1.73
N PRO A 249 -4.85 13.63 -1.27
CA PRO A 249 -5.04 13.20 0.13
C PRO A 249 -4.30 11.90 0.51
N GLY A 250 -3.57 11.25 -0.41
CA GLY A 250 -2.92 9.95 -0.17
C GLY A 250 -3.88 8.76 -0.16
N ASN A 251 -5.18 9.01 0.02
CA ASN A 251 -6.25 8.02 -0.04
C ASN A 251 -7.50 8.64 -0.67
N GLY A 252 -8.22 7.89 -1.48
CA GLY A 252 -9.52 8.32 -1.98
C GLY A 252 -10.03 7.41 -3.08
N GLU A 253 -11.36 7.36 -3.20
CA GLU A 253 -12.03 6.54 -4.19
C GLU A 253 -11.94 7.22 -5.55
N ARG A 254 -11.46 6.47 -6.55
CA ARG A 254 -11.53 6.88 -7.95
C ARG A 254 -12.96 6.60 -8.49
N PRO A 255 -13.46 7.41 -9.42
CA PRO A 255 -12.83 8.59 -10.03
C PRO A 255 -12.82 9.80 -9.08
N PHE A 256 -11.71 10.54 -9.04
CA PHE A 256 -11.63 11.77 -8.26
C PHE A 256 -12.48 12.89 -8.89
N LYS A 257 -13.09 13.72 -8.05
CA LYS A 257 -13.81 14.94 -8.48
C LYS A 257 -12.92 16.15 -8.24
N CYS A 258 -12.49 16.78 -9.32
CA CYS A 258 -11.62 17.95 -9.24
C CYS A 258 -12.42 19.19 -8.88
N ARG A 259 -11.83 20.10 -8.09
CA ARG A 259 -12.48 21.31 -7.58
C ARG A 259 -11.53 22.52 -7.61
N PRO A 260 -12.08 23.76 -7.70
CA PRO A 260 -11.28 24.96 -7.50
C PRO A 260 -10.51 24.94 -6.17
N LEU A 261 -9.33 25.54 -6.14
CA LEU A 261 -8.55 25.72 -4.91
C LEU A 261 -9.14 26.84 -4.04
N THR A 262 -10.06 26.49 -3.14
CA THR A 262 -10.70 27.50 -2.27
C THR A 262 -9.68 28.27 -1.44
N ALA A 263 -8.66 27.61 -0.88
CA ALA A 263 -7.64 28.31 -0.11
C ALA A 263 -6.81 29.30 -0.95
N TRP A 264 -6.67 29.09 -2.26
CA TRP A 264 -6.04 30.08 -3.14
C TRP A 264 -6.93 31.31 -3.29
N SER A 265 -8.24 31.09 -3.54
CA SER A 265 -9.24 32.17 -3.59
C SER A 265 -9.37 32.94 -2.29
N ASP A 266 -9.18 32.27 -1.15
CA ASP A 266 -9.18 32.87 0.19
C ASP A 266 -7.89 33.63 0.52
N GLY A 267 -6.93 33.73 -0.42
CA GLY A 267 -5.66 34.42 -0.22
C GLY A 267 -4.69 33.71 0.74
N ASN A 268 -4.82 32.39 0.94
CA ASN A 268 -3.91 31.65 1.81
C ASN A 268 -2.46 31.78 1.32
N PRO A 269 -1.52 32.30 2.14
CA PRO A 269 -0.18 32.62 1.68
C PRO A 269 0.66 31.38 1.30
N VAL A 270 0.39 30.22 1.89
CA VAL A 270 1.08 28.97 1.52
C VAL A 270 0.59 28.47 0.17
N VAL A 271 -0.72 28.51 -0.08
CA VAL A 271 -1.28 28.08 -1.36
C VAL A 271 -0.94 29.07 -2.48
N ALA A 272 -1.00 30.38 -2.21
CA ALA A 272 -0.57 31.43 -3.14
C ALA A 272 0.92 31.34 -3.51
N ALA A 273 1.76 30.82 -2.61
CA ALA A 273 3.17 30.51 -2.85
C ALA A 273 3.39 29.14 -3.53
N GLY A 274 2.33 28.48 -4.01
CA GLY A 274 2.39 27.20 -4.71
C GLY A 274 2.44 25.98 -3.80
N THR A 275 1.63 26.00 -2.75
CA THR A 275 1.55 24.99 -1.67
C THR A 275 2.86 24.85 -0.89
N TRP A 276 2.93 23.85 -0.01
CA TRP A 276 4.13 23.52 0.73
C TRP A 276 5.33 23.19 -0.18
N ARG A 277 5.10 22.67 -1.39
CA ARG A 277 6.18 22.26 -2.31
C ARG A 277 6.93 23.46 -2.88
N ASN A 278 6.24 24.40 -3.51
CA ASN A 278 6.90 25.53 -4.16
C ASN A 278 7.39 26.56 -3.13
N LYS A 279 6.67 26.73 -2.01
CA LYS A 279 7.13 27.53 -0.87
C LYS A 279 8.48 27.02 -0.34
N ALA A 280 8.64 25.71 -0.22
CA ALA A 280 9.84 25.13 0.38
C ALA A 280 11.05 25.15 -0.56
N VAL A 281 10.85 25.05 -1.89
CA VAL A 281 11.97 25.17 -2.86
C VAL A 281 12.40 26.62 -3.11
N ALA A 282 11.52 27.62 -2.88
CA ALA A 282 11.80 29.02 -3.20
C ALA A 282 13.17 29.53 -2.69
N PRO A 283 13.61 29.26 -1.45
CA PRO A 283 14.93 29.69 -0.96
C PRO A 283 16.11 28.98 -1.65
N LEU A 284 15.89 27.81 -2.24
CA LEU A 284 16.93 27.02 -2.92
C LEU A 284 17.08 27.43 -4.39
N LEU A 285 16.12 28.14 -4.98
CA LEU A 285 16.07 28.43 -6.42
C LEU A 285 17.34 29.09 -6.98
N PRO A 286 17.94 30.12 -6.34
CA PRO A 286 19.17 30.74 -6.86
C PRO A 286 20.35 29.76 -6.98
N ARG A 287 20.34 28.71 -6.15
CA ARG A 287 21.35 27.65 -6.17
C ARG A 287 20.97 26.51 -7.11
N LEU A 288 19.67 26.26 -7.27
CA LEU A 288 19.10 25.13 -8.01
C LEU A 288 18.93 25.39 -9.51
N ALA A 289 18.74 26.64 -9.95
CA ALA A 289 18.48 26.97 -11.35
C ALA A 289 19.02 28.36 -11.73
N ASP A 290 19.12 28.63 -13.03
CA ASP A 290 19.47 29.93 -13.62
C ASP A 290 18.23 30.80 -13.86
N ALA A 291 17.06 30.18 -14.02
CA ALA A 291 15.78 30.88 -14.12
C ALA A 291 14.63 30.10 -13.44
N HIS A 292 13.52 30.79 -13.17
CA HIS A 292 12.33 30.22 -12.51
C HIS A 292 11.11 30.34 -13.42
N LEU A 293 10.55 29.20 -13.81
CA LEU A 293 9.31 29.08 -14.56
C LEU A 293 8.12 28.91 -13.59
N ARG A 294 7.38 30.01 -13.39
CA ARG A 294 6.25 30.11 -12.46
C ARG A 294 4.97 29.56 -13.06
N LEU A 295 4.70 28.27 -12.83
CA LEU A 295 3.55 27.57 -13.42
C LEU A 295 2.32 27.58 -12.52
N PHE A 296 2.52 27.63 -11.19
CA PHE A 296 1.46 27.29 -10.25
C PHE A 296 0.24 28.22 -10.38
N ASN A 297 0.44 29.52 -10.11
CA ASN A 297 -0.65 30.50 -10.07
C ASN A 297 -1.34 30.67 -11.43
N ALA A 298 -0.60 30.55 -12.53
CA ALA A 298 -1.16 30.62 -13.87
C ALA A 298 -2.10 29.43 -14.18
N SER A 299 -1.95 28.32 -13.48
CA SER A 299 -2.69 27.07 -13.73
C SER A 299 -3.84 26.80 -12.75
N VAL A 300 -3.91 27.53 -11.62
CA VAL A 300 -4.99 27.37 -10.62
C VAL A 300 -6.39 27.54 -11.24
N PRO A 301 -6.66 28.51 -12.13
CA PRO A 301 -7.99 28.65 -12.72
C PRO A 301 -8.41 27.48 -13.63
N LEU A 302 -7.46 26.62 -14.03
CA LEU A 302 -7.67 25.55 -15.01
C LEU A 302 -8.10 24.21 -14.37
N TRP A 303 -8.64 24.22 -13.15
CA TRP A 303 -9.06 23.03 -12.40
C TRP A 303 -10.04 22.11 -13.16
N ASN A 304 -10.81 22.66 -14.09
CA ASN A 304 -11.83 21.93 -14.87
C ASN A 304 -11.29 21.34 -16.19
N SER A 305 -9.98 21.38 -16.39
CA SER A 305 -9.25 20.86 -17.56
C SER A 305 -8.33 19.67 -17.22
N HIS A 306 -8.45 19.15 -15.99
CA HIS A 306 -7.84 17.90 -15.60
C HIS A 306 -8.34 16.72 -16.44
N ILE A 307 -7.70 15.56 -16.36
CA ILE A 307 -8.24 14.34 -16.97
C ILE A 307 -9.40 13.82 -16.07
N PRO A 308 -10.54 13.36 -16.62
CA PRO A 308 -11.63 12.79 -15.85
C PRO A 308 -11.17 11.74 -14.83
N GLY A 309 -11.51 11.98 -13.56
CA GLY A 309 -11.18 11.07 -12.47
C GLY A 309 -9.75 11.18 -11.93
N GLU A 310 -8.94 12.13 -12.39
CA GLU A 310 -7.57 12.38 -11.93
C GLU A 310 -7.32 13.89 -11.82
N CYS A 311 -6.90 14.39 -10.65
CA CYS A 311 -6.84 15.84 -10.38
C CYS A 311 -5.42 16.39 -10.27
N SER A 312 -4.46 15.73 -10.92
CA SER A 312 -3.07 16.19 -11.02
C SER A 312 -2.71 16.52 -12.46
N HIS A 313 -3.06 15.70 -13.43
CA HIS A 313 -2.68 15.79 -14.84
C HIS A 313 -3.77 16.46 -15.66
N TRP A 314 -3.37 17.17 -16.70
CA TRP A 314 -4.27 17.95 -17.53
C TRP A 314 -4.51 17.26 -18.87
N CYS A 315 -5.66 17.50 -19.48
CA CYS A 315 -5.90 17.07 -20.85
C CYS A 315 -5.14 17.96 -21.85
N HIS A 316 -4.98 17.53 -23.11
CA HIS A 316 -4.31 18.31 -24.14
C HIS A 316 -5.27 18.76 -25.25
N PRO A 317 -5.22 20.01 -25.73
CA PRO A 317 -4.46 21.14 -25.19
C PRO A 317 -5.12 21.83 -23.99
N SER A 318 -4.34 22.21 -22.97
CA SER A 318 -4.81 23.01 -21.82
C SER A 318 -3.65 23.71 -21.07
N ALA A 319 -3.39 23.37 -19.80
CA ALA A 319 -2.37 23.96 -18.95
C ALA A 319 -0.96 23.81 -19.54
N TYR A 320 -0.61 22.66 -20.10
CA TYR A 320 0.74 22.44 -20.66
C TYR A 320 1.06 23.37 -21.83
N GLN A 321 0.05 23.81 -22.58
CA GLN A 321 0.18 24.80 -23.65
C GLN A 321 0.48 26.18 -23.06
N LEU A 322 -0.23 26.59 -22.01
CA LEU A 322 0.10 27.80 -21.27
C LEU A 322 1.54 27.74 -20.74
N TRP A 323 1.99 26.58 -20.27
CA TRP A 323 3.36 26.41 -19.76
C TRP A 323 4.42 26.63 -20.85
N LEU A 324 4.15 26.25 -22.11
CA LEU A 324 5.04 26.53 -23.24
C LEU A 324 5.15 28.03 -23.52
N PHE A 325 4.01 28.73 -23.48
CA PHE A 325 3.99 30.17 -23.63
C PHE A 325 4.83 30.87 -22.55
N LEU A 326 4.64 30.47 -21.28
CA LEU A 326 5.42 30.99 -20.16
C LEU A 326 6.91 30.65 -20.27
N LEU A 327 7.25 29.43 -20.70
CA LEU A 327 8.62 29.02 -20.96
C LEU A 327 9.30 29.91 -22.01
N ASN A 328 8.61 30.22 -23.11
CA ASN A 328 9.14 31.12 -24.14
C ASN A 328 9.46 32.52 -23.57
N GLY A 329 8.57 33.04 -22.71
CA GLY A 329 8.82 34.28 -21.96
C GLY A 329 10.06 34.19 -21.08
N VAL A 330 10.22 33.12 -20.29
CA VAL A 330 11.42 32.91 -19.46
C VAL A 330 12.69 32.85 -20.31
N LEU A 331 12.68 32.12 -21.43
CA LEU A 331 13.83 32.02 -22.33
C LEU A 331 14.22 33.37 -22.94
N ARG A 332 13.23 34.22 -23.23
CA ARG A 332 13.44 35.59 -23.72
C ARG A 332 14.03 36.48 -22.63
N ASP A 333 13.39 36.51 -21.47
CA ASP A 333 13.63 37.54 -20.45
C ASP A 333 14.89 37.24 -19.61
N SER A 334 15.28 35.96 -19.50
CA SER A 334 16.51 35.54 -18.82
C SER A 334 17.75 35.54 -19.72
N GLY A 335 17.59 35.73 -21.03
CA GLY A 335 18.67 35.58 -22.00
C GLY A 335 19.18 34.14 -22.16
N LEU A 336 18.49 33.14 -21.59
CA LEU A 336 18.88 31.73 -21.71
C LEU A 336 18.60 31.16 -23.10
N GLY A 337 17.66 31.73 -23.86
CA GLY A 337 17.41 31.37 -25.26
C GLY A 337 18.21 32.22 -26.25
N ASN A 338 18.39 31.72 -27.47
CA ASN A 338 18.95 32.52 -28.56
C ASN A 338 18.08 33.77 -28.81
N ALA A 339 18.70 34.86 -29.24
CA ALA A 339 17.98 36.05 -29.68
C ALA A 339 17.11 35.71 -30.91
N VAL A 340 15.86 36.16 -30.89
CA VAL A 340 14.93 36.03 -32.03
C VAL A 340 14.87 37.38 -32.73
N PRO A 341 15.24 37.48 -34.02
CA PRO A 341 15.09 38.72 -34.77
C PRO A 341 13.61 39.08 -34.87
N VAL A 342 13.19 40.16 -34.22
CA VAL A 342 11.81 40.66 -34.33
C VAL A 342 11.67 41.34 -35.68
N ALA A 343 10.99 40.67 -36.62
CA ALA A 343 10.67 41.23 -37.93
C ALA A 343 9.74 42.45 -37.74
N GLY A 344 10.32 43.65 -37.69
CA GLY A 344 9.59 44.90 -37.48
C GLY A 344 10.30 45.96 -36.63
N ALA A 345 11.37 45.60 -35.90
CA ALA A 345 12.17 46.58 -35.12
C ALA A 345 13.21 47.34 -35.97
N SER A 346 13.08 47.35 -37.29
CA SER A 346 13.95 48.09 -38.20
C SER A 346 13.50 49.54 -38.31
N GLY A 347 14.04 50.43 -37.45
CA GLY A 347 13.89 51.87 -37.67
C GLY A 347 14.25 52.77 -36.49
N GLY A 348 15.55 52.93 -36.22
CA GLY A 348 16.07 54.17 -35.62
C GLY A 348 16.56 54.09 -34.18
N ALA A 349 17.82 53.70 -33.99
CA ALA A 349 18.76 54.42 -33.14
C ALA A 349 20.15 53.79 -33.31
N THR A 350 21.04 54.55 -33.93
CA THR A 350 22.47 54.31 -34.00
C THR A 350 23.09 54.15 -32.62
N ALA A 351 24.03 53.23 -32.54
CA ALA A 351 24.83 52.90 -31.37
C ALA A 351 25.50 54.11 -30.71
N ALA A 352 25.37 54.22 -29.40
CA ALA A 352 26.35 54.85 -28.53
C ALA A 352 26.53 53.97 -27.29
N SER A 353 27.73 53.43 -27.16
CA SER A 353 28.23 52.70 -26.01
C SER A 353 28.24 53.60 -24.78
N ALA A 354 27.54 53.21 -23.71
CA ALA A 354 27.70 53.79 -22.39
C ALA A 354 27.53 52.70 -21.32
N THR A 355 28.65 52.38 -20.66
CA THR A 355 28.71 51.80 -19.32
C THR A 355 27.77 52.54 -18.37
N ALA A 356 26.83 51.84 -17.76
CA ALA A 356 26.03 52.36 -16.65
C ALA A 356 25.92 51.34 -15.53
N ALA A 357 26.37 51.77 -14.36
CA ALA A 357 26.34 51.10 -13.09
C ALA A 357 24.91 50.79 -12.61
N ALA A 358 24.79 49.74 -11.81
CA ALA A 358 23.60 49.39 -11.06
C ALA A 358 23.19 50.51 -10.09
N PRO A 359 21.89 50.89 -10.00
CA PRO A 359 21.38 51.63 -8.87
C PRO A 359 20.85 50.67 -7.80
N SER A 360 21.37 50.88 -6.60
CA SER A 360 20.89 50.46 -5.29
C SER A 360 19.40 50.77 -5.10
N ALA A 361 18.62 49.76 -4.70
CA ALA A 361 17.24 49.91 -4.25
C ALA A 361 17.21 50.43 -2.80
N ALA A 362 16.76 51.67 -2.63
CA ALA A 362 16.28 52.20 -1.36
C ALA A 362 14.75 52.05 -1.30
N GLY A 363 14.25 51.65 -0.12
CA GLY A 363 12.85 51.33 0.14
C GLY A 363 11.91 52.53 0.18
N GLY A 364 10.65 52.25 -0.12
CA GLY A 364 9.51 53.13 0.08
C GLY A 364 8.27 52.27 0.32
N SER A 365 7.84 52.23 1.58
CA SER A 365 6.62 51.58 2.07
C SER A 365 5.44 52.53 1.92
N SER A 366 4.33 52.07 1.34
CA SER A 366 3.03 52.75 1.38
C SER A 366 1.91 51.73 1.69
N SER A 367 1.43 51.76 2.94
CA SER A 367 0.07 51.45 3.38
C SER A 367 -0.59 52.82 3.65
N ASP A 368 -1.88 53.10 3.53
CA ASP A 368 -3.09 52.28 3.56
C ASP A 368 -4.25 53.18 3.07
N SER A 369 -5.33 52.62 2.52
CA SER A 369 -6.69 53.17 2.67
C SER A 369 -7.75 52.18 2.18
N SER A 370 -8.39 51.55 3.15
CA SER A 370 -9.71 50.93 3.10
C SER A 370 -10.84 51.96 2.89
N LEU A 371 -11.88 51.61 2.12
CA LEU A 371 -13.25 52.04 2.38
C LEU A 371 -14.27 50.95 1.98
N HIS A 372 -15.16 50.63 2.92
CA HIS A 372 -16.49 50.00 2.72
C HIS A 372 -17.32 50.78 1.68
N GLY A 373 -18.35 50.27 1.00
CA GLY A 373 -19.14 49.04 1.08
C GLY A 373 -20.40 49.20 0.21
N SER A 374 -21.32 48.23 0.29
CA SER A 374 -22.70 48.18 -0.25
C SER A 374 -22.91 48.09 -1.77
N GLY A 375 -23.67 47.07 -2.18
CA GLY A 375 -24.22 46.93 -3.53
C GLY A 375 -25.69 47.35 -3.62
N LEU A 376 -26.21 47.38 -4.85
CA LEU A 376 -27.46 46.76 -5.31
C LEU A 376 -27.74 47.19 -6.76
N ALA A 377 -28.65 46.44 -7.37
CA ALA A 377 -28.99 46.40 -8.78
C ALA A 377 -29.71 47.65 -9.35
N ASP A 378 -29.69 47.68 -10.68
CA ASP A 378 -30.67 48.21 -11.64
C ASP A 378 -31.09 49.70 -11.65
N ASP A 379 -30.92 50.23 -12.86
CA ASP A 379 -31.85 51.02 -13.66
C ASP A 379 -31.67 52.55 -13.83
N THR A 380 -31.69 52.90 -15.12
CA THR A 380 -31.98 54.17 -15.85
C THR A 380 -31.68 55.56 -15.27
N GLY A 381 -31.09 56.41 -16.14
CA GLY A 381 -31.52 57.82 -16.25
C GLY A 381 -30.47 58.92 -16.08
N SER A 382 -29.98 59.43 -17.21
CA SER A 382 -29.83 60.86 -17.59
C SER A 382 -29.30 61.93 -16.60
N ASP A 383 -28.28 62.63 -17.14
CA ASP A 383 -28.02 64.09 -17.10
C ASP A 383 -27.41 64.79 -15.87
N ALA A 384 -26.30 65.49 -16.18
CA ALA A 384 -25.95 66.86 -15.75
C ALA A 384 -25.63 67.07 -14.24
N VAL A 385 -24.75 67.94 -13.74
CA VAL A 385 -23.94 69.06 -14.24
C VAL A 385 -23.12 69.58 -13.03
N LEU A 386 -21.90 70.07 -13.29
CA LEU A 386 -21.16 71.16 -12.62
C LEU A 386 -20.83 71.19 -11.09
N SER A 387 -19.52 71.14 -10.84
CA SER A 387 -18.65 72.20 -10.26
C SER A 387 -18.76 72.73 -8.82
N GLY A 388 -17.57 72.97 -8.23
CA GLY A 388 -17.27 73.95 -7.17
C GLY A 388 -17.25 73.33 -5.77
N GLY A 389 -16.32 73.59 -4.85
CA GLY A 389 -15.33 74.65 -4.65
C GLY A 389 -15.19 74.82 -3.12
N ALA A 390 -14.01 74.51 -2.55
CA ALA A 390 -13.13 75.43 -1.83
C ALA A 390 -13.42 75.70 -0.33
N THR A 391 -12.30 75.86 0.41
CA THR A 391 -12.10 76.53 1.73
C THR A 391 -12.62 75.82 2.98
N ALA A 392 -12.06 75.93 4.20
CA ALA A 392 -10.79 76.44 4.76
C ALA A 392 -10.82 76.12 6.27
N ASP A 393 -9.66 76.25 6.94
CA ASP A 393 -9.47 76.54 8.37
C ASP A 393 -9.90 75.49 9.43
N ALA A 394 -9.35 75.41 10.64
CA ALA A 394 -8.09 75.77 11.28
C ALA A 394 -8.22 75.31 12.76
N LYS A 395 -7.07 75.22 13.45
CA LYS A 395 -6.87 75.26 14.93
C LYS A 395 -7.06 73.98 15.76
N GLY A 396 -5.99 73.67 16.51
CA GLY A 396 -6.04 73.82 17.97
C GLY A 396 -5.40 72.73 18.83
N GLY A 397 -4.31 73.09 19.54
CA GLY A 397 -3.92 72.60 20.89
C GLY A 397 -3.22 71.23 20.95
N ALA A 398 -1.91 71.06 21.20
CA ALA A 398 -1.01 71.51 22.28
C ALA A 398 -1.14 70.76 23.63
N ALA A 399 0.03 70.25 24.08
CA ALA A 399 0.49 69.85 25.43
C ALA A 399 0.81 68.34 25.56
N ALA A 400 2.09 67.95 25.49
CA ALA A 400 3.12 67.97 26.56
C ALA A 400 3.01 66.75 27.51
N GLY A 401 4.06 65.98 27.79
CA GLY A 401 5.45 66.06 27.36
C GLY A 401 6.32 64.97 28.02
N ALA A 402 7.57 64.90 27.51
CA ALA A 402 8.86 64.55 28.15
C ALA A 402 9.01 63.18 28.86
N ALA A 403 10.13 62.46 28.88
CA ALA A 403 11.53 62.60 28.45
C ALA A 403 12.10 61.15 28.32
N ALA A 404 13.28 60.78 27.83
CA ALA A 404 14.56 61.40 27.45
C ALA A 404 15.20 60.41 26.41
N VAL A 405 15.72 60.82 25.24
CA VAL A 405 17.09 61.34 24.97
C VAL A 405 18.20 60.47 25.61
N ALA A 406 19.29 60.08 24.98
CA ALA A 406 19.79 59.88 23.60
C ALA A 406 21.28 59.50 23.77
N ALA A 407 21.86 58.85 22.75
CA ALA A 407 23.24 59.07 22.26
C ALA A 407 24.42 58.79 23.24
N ALA A 408 25.60 58.32 22.84
CA ALA A 408 26.14 57.88 21.57
C ALA A 408 27.57 57.33 21.83
N THR A 409 28.08 56.61 20.83
CA THR A 409 29.47 56.66 20.30
C THR A 409 30.69 56.19 21.10
N ALA A 410 31.47 55.39 20.35
CA ALA A 410 32.92 55.47 20.10
C ALA A 410 33.91 54.70 21.00
N ALA A 411 34.56 53.72 20.35
CA ALA A 411 35.99 53.46 20.23
C ALA A 411 36.94 53.73 21.42
N ALA A 412 37.75 52.71 21.76
CA ALA A 412 39.18 52.90 22.04
C ALA A 412 39.95 51.56 22.04
N ASP A 413 41.15 51.65 21.47
CA ASP A 413 42.29 50.74 21.48
C ASP A 413 42.87 50.41 22.87
N GLY A 414 43.72 49.38 22.89
CA GLY A 414 44.83 49.19 23.83
C GLY A 414 45.16 47.69 23.98
N GLY A 415 46.35 47.16 23.76
CA GLY A 415 47.68 47.73 23.58
C GLY A 415 48.70 46.82 24.31
N GLY A 416 49.74 46.36 23.60
CA GLY A 416 51.03 45.84 24.10
C GLY A 416 51.04 44.51 24.87
N GLY A 417 52.02 43.61 24.74
CA GLY A 417 53.26 43.61 23.98
C GLY A 417 54.16 42.42 24.40
N GLY A 418 55.23 42.20 23.63
CA GLY A 418 56.50 41.63 24.14
C GLY A 418 56.79 40.14 23.87
N GLY A 419 57.90 39.87 23.18
CA GLY A 419 58.80 38.77 23.57
C GLY A 419 59.13 37.69 22.52
N SER A 420 59.88 38.07 21.49
CA SER A 420 61.02 37.38 20.85
C SER A 420 61.46 35.97 21.31
N ALA A 421 61.61 35.03 20.34
CA ALA A 421 62.85 34.30 19.96
C ALA A 421 62.49 33.28 18.85
N GLU A 422 62.97 33.44 17.61
CA GLU A 422 64.12 32.71 17.02
C GLU A 422 63.98 31.17 17.11
N THR A 423 64.11 30.35 16.05
CA THR A 423 64.87 30.49 14.80
C THR A 423 64.46 29.38 13.82
N GLN A 424 64.50 29.72 12.51
CA GLN A 424 65.01 28.93 11.37
C GLN A 424 64.43 27.54 11.06
N ALA A 425 63.74 27.37 9.92
CA ALA A 425 64.26 27.21 8.54
C ALA A 425 64.32 25.72 8.18
N GLY A 426 64.03 25.24 6.98
CA GLY A 426 63.61 25.82 5.70
C GLY A 426 62.94 24.68 4.91
N ALA A 427 62.10 25.00 3.92
CA ALA A 427 62.46 24.94 2.49
C ALA A 427 62.85 23.53 2.02
N GLY A 428 62.29 22.96 0.95
CA GLY A 428 61.39 23.39 -0.10
C GLY A 428 60.87 22.12 -0.80
N ALA A 429 59.86 22.25 -1.67
CA ALA A 429 60.03 22.13 -3.12
C ALA A 429 60.35 20.69 -3.57
N ASP A 430 59.73 20.07 -4.55
CA ASP A 430 58.88 20.52 -5.66
C ASP A 430 58.50 19.25 -6.44
N ARG A 431 57.48 19.36 -7.29
CA ARG A 431 57.30 18.67 -8.59
C ARG A 431 56.76 17.24 -8.69
N ASP A 432 55.71 17.17 -9.54
CA ASP A 432 55.54 16.33 -10.74
C ASP A 432 55.58 14.81 -10.58
N ALA A 433 54.81 13.98 -11.28
CA ALA A 433 53.69 14.08 -12.19
C ALA A 433 53.23 12.63 -12.48
N ASP A 434 52.03 12.49 -13.04
CA ASP A 434 51.63 11.52 -14.07
C ASP A 434 51.43 10.01 -13.80
N ALA A 435 50.28 9.57 -14.36
CA ALA A 435 50.04 8.39 -15.19
C ALA A 435 49.97 7.01 -14.51
N GLU A 436 48.79 6.37 -14.51
CA GLU A 436 48.30 5.36 -15.49
C GLU A 436 48.55 3.93 -14.95
N LEU A 437 47.51 3.13 -14.68
CA LEU A 437 46.69 2.28 -15.56
C LEU A 437 47.22 0.82 -15.63
N ALA A 438 46.29 -0.14 -15.49
CA ALA A 438 46.36 -1.54 -15.90
C ALA A 438 47.33 -2.45 -15.08
N ASP A 439 47.19 -3.77 -14.95
CA ASP A 439 46.23 -4.81 -15.32
C ASP A 439 46.67 -6.06 -14.51
N ALA A 440 45.74 -6.86 -13.98
CA ALA A 440 45.43 -8.24 -14.41
C ALA A 440 46.37 -9.38 -13.96
N ALA A 441 45.71 -10.41 -13.40
CA ALA A 441 46.02 -11.86 -13.47
C ALA A 441 47.36 -12.32 -12.81
N ALA A 442 47.61 -13.54 -12.37
CA ALA A 442 46.97 -14.86 -12.40
C ALA A 442 47.70 -15.69 -11.29
N GLU A 443 47.03 -16.65 -10.66
CA GLU A 443 47.36 -18.10 -10.73
C GLU A 443 48.16 -18.72 -9.56
N SER A 444 47.88 -20.01 -9.38
CA SER A 444 48.54 -21.08 -8.61
C SER A 444 48.15 -21.32 -7.13
N ASP A 445 47.22 -22.27 -6.96
CA ASP A 445 47.40 -23.59 -6.35
C ASP A 445 48.44 -23.75 -5.21
N ASP A 446 47.99 -24.12 -4.00
CA ASP A 446 48.01 -25.51 -3.51
C ASP A 446 47.65 -25.62 -2.01
N ASP A 447 46.98 -26.73 -1.69
CA ASP A 447 46.91 -27.48 -0.43
C ASP A 447 46.18 -26.95 0.84
N VAL A 448 45.05 -27.65 1.07
CA VAL A 448 44.32 -28.05 2.30
C VAL A 448 45.26 -28.76 3.32
N PRO A 449 44.99 -28.94 4.65
CA PRO A 449 43.73 -28.80 5.40
C PRO A 449 43.75 -28.09 6.79
N ALA A 450 42.51 -27.89 7.25
CA ALA A 450 42.03 -28.02 8.64
C ALA A 450 42.25 -26.87 9.63
N GLY A 451 41.10 -26.35 10.09
CA GLY A 451 40.79 -26.34 11.51
C GLY A 451 40.56 -24.98 12.15
N GLY A 452 39.31 -24.74 12.53
CA GLY A 452 38.99 -24.17 13.84
C GLY A 452 38.91 -22.65 13.95
N ASP A 453 37.67 -22.19 14.15
CA ASP A 453 37.23 -21.20 15.14
C ASP A 453 38.11 -19.97 15.45
N GLY A 454 37.54 -18.79 15.20
CA GLY A 454 37.86 -17.62 16.01
C GLY A 454 37.53 -16.27 15.37
N GLY A 455 36.59 -15.56 16.00
CA GLY A 455 36.88 -14.20 16.48
C GLY A 455 36.96 -13.03 15.49
N ALA A 456 35.97 -12.14 15.63
CA ALA A 456 36.09 -10.68 15.84
C ALA A 456 37.21 -9.86 15.16
N GLY A 457 36.80 -8.74 14.56
CA GLY A 457 37.63 -7.54 14.34
C GLY A 457 36.97 -6.62 13.30
N ALA A 458 36.39 -5.48 13.66
CA ALA A 458 37.01 -4.19 14.06
C ALA A 458 37.29 -3.26 12.86
N GLY A 459 37.12 -1.95 13.08
CA GLY A 459 37.50 -0.86 12.17
C GLY A 459 36.33 0.07 11.86
N ALA A 460 35.97 1.07 12.68
CA ALA A 460 36.70 2.30 13.05
C ALA A 460 36.80 3.34 11.92
N GLY A 461 36.41 4.58 12.23
CA GLY A 461 36.94 5.79 11.59
C GLY A 461 35.89 6.80 11.11
N GLY A 462 35.91 8.01 11.70
CA GLY A 462 35.42 9.21 11.01
C GLY A 462 34.68 10.21 11.90
N ASP A 463 35.45 11.13 12.48
CA ASP A 463 35.09 12.15 13.46
C ASP A 463 34.68 13.50 12.82
N GLU A 464 34.22 14.43 13.68
CA GLU A 464 34.10 15.91 13.52
C GLU A 464 32.98 16.45 12.60
N GLY A 465 32.18 17.47 12.96
CA GLY A 465 32.16 18.42 14.07
C GLY A 465 31.42 19.69 13.60
N GLY A 466 30.65 20.37 14.45
CA GLY A 466 30.13 21.71 14.13
C GLY A 466 28.80 22.08 14.79
N ALA A 467 28.88 22.65 16.00
CA ALA A 467 27.78 23.24 16.76
C ALA A 467 27.51 24.70 16.36
N ALA A 468 26.25 25.14 16.48
CA ALA A 468 25.90 26.55 16.61
C ALA A 468 24.61 26.71 17.43
N THR A 469 24.67 27.65 18.37
CA THR A 469 23.77 27.91 19.49
C THR A 469 22.86 29.13 19.28
N GLU A 470 21.63 29.01 19.80
CA GLU A 470 20.79 29.98 20.53
C GLU A 470 20.05 31.20 19.91
N ALA A 471 18.81 31.33 20.43
CA ALA A 471 17.98 32.51 20.75
C ALA A 471 17.08 33.14 19.65
N ALA A 472 15.87 33.68 19.89
CA ALA A 472 14.81 33.59 20.92
C ALA A 472 13.61 34.51 20.50
N ALA A 473 12.42 34.31 21.10
CA ALA A 473 11.28 35.24 21.33
C ALA A 473 10.37 35.62 20.11
N ALA A 474 9.04 35.37 20.08
CA ALA A 474 7.85 35.88 20.84
C ALA A 474 6.87 36.49 19.77
N GLY A 475 5.54 36.47 19.80
CA GLY A 475 4.47 36.00 20.70
C GLY A 475 3.08 36.23 20.06
N ASP A 476 2.02 35.72 20.72
CA ASP A 476 0.61 36.19 20.82
C ASP A 476 -0.27 36.40 19.55
N ALA A 477 -1.61 36.23 19.53
CA ALA A 477 -2.64 35.72 20.44
C ALA A 477 -3.96 35.51 19.66
N ALA A 478 -4.83 34.68 20.25
CA ALA A 478 -6.31 34.62 20.25
C ALA A 478 -7.17 35.32 19.17
N GLY A 479 -8.22 34.59 18.73
CA GLY A 479 -9.44 35.16 18.16
C GLY A 479 -10.43 34.08 17.76
N GLY A 480 -11.49 33.89 18.56
CA GLY A 480 -12.64 33.04 18.23
C GLY A 480 -13.90 33.88 18.10
N GLU A 481 -14.86 33.41 17.31
CA GLU A 481 -16.32 33.69 17.27
C GLU A 481 -16.87 32.88 16.08
N ALA A 482 -17.81 31.94 16.18
CA ALA A 482 -19.22 31.95 16.66
C ALA A 482 -20.24 32.32 15.55
N HIS A 483 -21.08 31.31 15.22
CA HIS A 483 -22.45 31.31 14.68
C HIS A 483 -22.78 31.94 13.31
N ASP A 484 -23.42 31.15 12.42
CA ASP A 484 -24.89 31.21 12.30
C ASP A 484 -25.50 30.03 11.51
N ALA A 485 -26.74 29.74 11.87
CA ALA A 485 -27.60 28.65 11.44
C ALA A 485 -28.81 29.18 10.65
N ALA A 486 -29.32 28.35 9.72
CA ALA A 486 -30.68 28.27 9.15
C ALA A 486 -30.56 27.73 7.72
N GLY A 487 -31.42 26.88 7.14
CA GLY A 487 -32.67 26.27 7.57
C GLY A 487 -33.25 25.49 6.37
N ASP A 488 -33.89 24.37 6.70
CA ASP A 488 -35.13 23.80 6.15
C ASP A 488 -35.34 23.36 4.68
N ASP A 489 -35.81 22.10 4.60
CA ASP A 489 -36.92 21.53 3.81
C ASP A 489 -36.94 21.53 2.27
N ALA A 490 -36.99 20.31 1.70
CA ALA A 490 -38.20 19.78 1.06
C ALA A 490 -37.96 18.41 0.38
N ALA A 491 -38.84 17.44 0.69
CA ALA A 491 -39.10 16.26 -0.14
C ALA A 491 -39.85 16.66 -1.43
N PRO A 492 -39.97 15.76 -2.44
CA PRO A 492 -41.29 15.13 -2.58
C PRO A 492 -41.30 13.69 -3.14
N THR A 493 -42.49 13.12 -3.00
CA THR A 493 -43.06 11.82 -3.38
C THR A 493 -43.47 11.70 -4.86
N ASP A 494 -43.47 10.46 -5.36
CA ASP A 494 -44.36 9.76 -6.31
C ASP A 494 -45.20 10.53 -7.36
N ALA A 495 -45.15 10.08 -8.63
CA ALA A 495 -46.27 9.39 -9.31
C ALA A 495 -46.10 9.24 -10.85
N ALA A 496 -46.29 8.00 -11.31
CA ALA A 496 -46.96 7.48 -12.51
C ALA A 496 -47.12 8.28 -13.84
N GLY A 497 -46.94 7.57 -14.96
CA GLY A 497 -47.93 7.57 -16.06
C GLY A 497 -47.39 7.51 -17.50
N ASN A 498 -47.61 6.35 -18.16
CA ASN A 498 -47.99 6.13 -19.59
C ASN A 498 -47.11 6.69 -20.74
N SER A 499 -47.11 6.15 -21.96
CA SER A 499 -47.54 4.89 -22.59
C SER A 499 -47.09 4.94 -24.07
N ASP A 500 -47.07 3.76 -24.70
CA ASP A 500 -47.26 3.50 -26.14
C ASP A 500 -46.16 3.78 -27.18
N GLY A 501 -45.97 2.78 -28.06
CA GLY A 501 -45.22 2.92 -29.31
C GLY A 501 -44.70 1.60 -29.89
N ASP A 502 -45.60 0.82 -30.47
CA ASP A 502 -45.43 -0.46 -31.17
C ASP A 502 -44.38 -0.50 -32.30
N GLY A 503 -43.95 -1.72 -32.67
CA GLY A 503 -43.17 -1.99 -33.88
C GLY A 503 -42.82 -3.47 -34.09
N ASP A 504 -43.80 -4.22 -34.60
CA ASP A 504 -43.84 -5.63 -34.97
C ASP A 504 -42.77 -6.15 -35.97
N GLY A 505 -42.63 -7.50 -35.96
CA GLY A 505 -42.13 -8.34 -37.07
C GLY A 505 -41.02 -9.30 -36.64
N GLY A 506 -41.21 -10.61 -36.40
CA GLY A 506 -42.19 -11.56 -36.94
C GLY A 506 -41.53 -12.42 -38.03
N ALA A 507 -41.15 -13.66 -37.71
CA ALA A 507 -41.37 -14.87 -38.54
C ALA A 507 -40.58 -16.08 -38.04
N ALA A 508 -41.30 -17.19 -37.92
CA ALA A 508 -40.87 -18.51 -37.51
C ALA A 508 -40.71 -19.46 -38.71
N ALA A 509 -39.90 -20.51 -38.53
CA ALA A 509 -40.00 -21.85 -39.14
C ALA A 509 -38.94 -22.75 -38.45
N GLY A 510 -39.14 -23.99 -38.02
CA GLY A 510 -40.13 -24.99 -38.38
C GLY A 510 -39.52 -26.02 -39.35
N GLY A 511 -39.07 -27.18 -38.85
CA GLY A 511 -38.60 -28.34 -39.65
C GLY A 511 -37.81 -29.33 -38.78
N THR A 512 -38.45 -30.36 -38.21
CA THR A 512 -38.69 -31.74 -38.73
C THR A 512 -37.44 -32.63 -38.79
N ASP A 513 -37.52 -33.71 -38.01
CA ASP A 513 -36.61 -34.85 -37.92
C ASP A 513 -36.49 -35.62 -39.24
N GLU A 514 -35.27 -36.09 -39.56
CA GLU A 514 -34.99 -37.43 -40.12
C GLU A 514 -33.47 -37.62 -40.24
N ALA A 515 -32.89 -38.56 -39.49
CA ALA A 515 -31.53 -39.05 -39.74
C ALA A 515 -31.45 -40.55 -39.47
N ALA A 516 -31.01 -41.26 -40.51
CA ALA A 516 -30.90 -42.69 -40.64
C ALA A 516 -29.72 -43.31 -39.88
N ASP A 517 -29.86 -44.61 -39.65
CA ASP A 517 -28.93 -45.53 -39.01
C ASP A 517 -27.60 -45.78 -39.76
N ALA A 518 -26.64 -46.25 -38.95
CA ALA A 518 -25.52 -47.15 -39.25
C ALA A 518 -24.21 -46.59 -39.83
N ALA A 519 -23.22 -46.39 -38.94
CA ALA A 519 -21.86 -46.90 -39.11
C ALA A 519 -21.18 -47.03 -37.73
N GLY A 520 -20.56 -48.19 -37.48
CA GLY A 520 -20.02 -48.60 -36.19
C GLY A 520 -18.83 -47.78 -35.73
N ASP A 521 -18.83 -47.46 -34.43
CA ASP A 521 -17.78 -46.68 -33.78
C ASP A 521 -17.36 -47.40 -32.50
N GLY A 522 -16.15 -47.97 -32.50
CA GLY A 522 -15.53 -48.67 -31.38
C GLY A 522 -15.11 -47.71 -30.27
N ARG A 523 -16.08 -47.10 -29.59
CA ARG A 523 -15.83 -46.24 -28.42
C ARG A 523 -15.58 -47.10 -27.17
N PRO A 524 -14.59 -46.77 -26.34
CA PRO A 524 -14.45 -47.39 -25.02
C PRO A 524 -15.68 -47.04 -24.19
N ALA A 525 -16.31 -48.06 -23.59
CA ALA A 525 -17.53 -47.93 -22.80
C ALA A 525 -17.39 -46.83 -21.72
N THR A 526 -18.07 -45.70 -21.93
CA THR A 526 -18.29 -44.71 -20.88
C THR A 526 -19.15 -45.37 -19.80
N LEU A 527 -18.67 -45.40 -18.56
CA LEU A 527 -19.46 -45.82 -17.41
C LEU A 527 -20.76 -44.98 -17.37
N PRO A 528 -21.96 -45.57 -17.26
CA PRO A 528 -23.18 -44.81 -17.30
C PRO A 528 -23.30 -43.91 -16.06
N ALA A 529 -23.58 -42.62 -16.28
CA ALA A 529 -23.86 -41.60 -15.26
C ALA A 529 -24.99 -41.98 -14.27
N SER A 530 -25.69 -43.10 -14.50
CA SER A 530 -26.73 -43.66 -13.64
C SER A 530 -26.21 -44.24 -12.32
N MET A 531 -24.92 -44.60 -12.19
CA MET A 531 -24.37 -45.11 -10.91
C MET A 531 -24.08 -44.03 -9.86
N ALA A 532 -23.72 -42.80 -10.27
CA ALA A 532 -23.42 -41.72 -9.32
C ALA A 532 -24.68 -41.16 -8.63
N ARG A 533 -25.85 -41.24 -9.28
CA ARG A 533 -27.12 -40.69 -8.75
C ARG A 533 -27.67 -41.44 -7.54
N ARG A 534 -27.27 -42.68 -7.27
CA ARG A 534 -27.85 -43.46 -6.16
C ARG A 534 -27.48 -42.94 -4.78
N PHE A 535 -26.34 -42.26 -4.63
CA PHE A 535 -25.88 -41.78 -3.32
C PHE A 535 -26.42 -40.37 -3.01
N CYS A 536 -26.19 -39.40 -3.90
CA CYS A 536 -26.70 -38.03 -3.71
C CYS A 536 -28.19 -37.87 -4.08
N GLY A 537 -28.81 -38.88 -4.70
CA GLY A 537 -30.21 -38.86 -5.14
C GLY A 537 -31.21 -39.64 -4.28
N ARG A 538 -30.79 -40.47 -3.31
CA ARG A 538 -31.68 -41.13 -2.34
C ARG A 538 -31.39 -40.65 -0.91
N ARG A 539 -32.05 -39.56 -0.50
CA ARG A 539 -32.42 -39.41 0.92
C ARG A 539 -33.58 -40.37 1.17
N ASP A 540 -33.28 -41.61 1.57
CA ASP A 540 -34.33 -42.52 1.99
C ASP A 540 -35.09 -41.89 3.16
N ARG A 541 -36.37 -41.61 2.91
CA ARG A 541 -37.31 -40.97 3.83
C ARG A 541 -37.40 -41.83 5.10
N GLY A 542 -36.98 -41.29 6.24
CA GLY A 542 -37.24 -41.87 7.57
C GLY A 542 -36.17 -42.79 8.16
N GLY A 543 -35.09 -43.11 7.43
CA GLY A 543 -33.95 -43.82 8.02
C GLY A 543 -32.99 -42.82 8.66
N GLY A 544 -33.03 -42.64 9.98
CA GLY A 544 -32.03 -41.89 10.74
C GLY A 544 -30.64 -42.52 10.65
N GLY A 545 -30.00 -42.41 9.47
CA GLY A 545 -28.61 -42.80 9.30
C GLY A 545 -27.76 -41.94 10.23
N ALA A 546 -27.00 -42.59 11.10
CA ALA A 546 -26.05 -41.89 11.96
C ALA A 546 -25.17 -40.96 11.12
N PRO A 547 -24.87 -39.74 11.61
CA PRO A 547 -23.93 -38.85 10.94
C PRO A 547 -22.59 -39.56 10.77
N LEU A 548 -21.89 -39.28 9.66
CA LEU A 548 -20.57 -39.84 9.42
C LEU A 548 -19.64 -39.42 10.55
N THR A 549 -18.84 -40.35 11.03
CA THR A 549 -17.74 -40.06 11.93
C THR A 549 -16.63 -39.31 11.18
N TRP A 550 -15.81 -38.55 11.91
CA TRP A 550 -14.68 -37.85 11.28
C TRP A 550 -13.70 -38.84 10.64
N GLN A 551 -13.53 -40.05 11.21
CA GLN A 551 -12.66 -41.09 10.67
C GLN A 551 -13.16 -41.61 9.31
N GLU A 552 -14.47 -41.78 9.14
CA GLU A 552 -15.06 -42.20 7.87
C GLU A 552 -14.86 -41.14 6.78
N VAL A 553 -15.04 -39.86 7.13
CA VAL A 553 -14.78 -38.74 6.23
C VAL A 553 -13.29 -38.63 5.90
N ASP A 554 -12.42 -38.69 6.91
CA ASP A 554 -10.97 -38.61 6.73
C ASP A 554 -10.45 -39.73 5.81
N LYS A 555 -10.93 -40.97 6.03
CA LYS A 555 -10.64 -42.10 5.15
C LYS A 555 -11.09 -41.83 3.71
N LEU A 556 -12.21 -41.14 3.50
CA LEU A 556 -12.75 -40.81 2.19
C LEU A 556 -11.92 -39.72 1.47
N ILE A 557 -11.60 -38.63 2.17
CA ILE A 557 -10.89 -37.49 1.58
C ILE A 557 -9.38 -37.74 1.43
N SER A 558 -8.85 -38.76 2.11
CA SER A 558 -7.46 -39.22 1.99
C SER A 558 -7.26 -40.29 0.90
N GLN A 559 -8.32 -40.70 0.18
CA GLN A 559 -8.17 -41.73 -0.84
C GLN A 559 -7.37 -41.20 -2.04
N PRO A 560 -6.30 -41.89 -2.45
CA PRO A 560 -5.54 -41.53 -3.64
C PRO A 560 -6.35 -41.72 -4.93
N ALA A 561 -5.89 -41.09 -6.01
CA ALA A 561 -6.40 -41.34 -7.36
C ALA A 561 -6.10 -42.79 -7.79
N GLY A 562 -7.06 -43.43 -8.47
CA GLY A 562 -6.87 -44.77 -9.03
C GLY A 562 -6.00 -44.76 -10.29
N LEU A 563 -6.03 -43.67 -11.06
CA LEU A 563 -5.13 -43.44 -12.19
C LEU A 563 -3.90 -42.65 -11.72
N HIS A 564 -2.72 -43.29 -11.73
CA HIS A 564 -1.44 -42.68 -11.35
C HIS A 564 -0.28 -43.48 -11.99
N GLY A 565 0.95 -42.99 -11.83
CA GLY A 565 2.17 -43.62 -12.34
C GLY A 565 2.47 -43.25 -13.79
N ARG A 566 3.16 -44.14 -14.51
CA ARG A 566 3.52 -43.96 -15.93
C ARG A 566 2.29 -44.12 -16.81
N LEU A 567 2.05 -43.15 -17.70
CA LEU A 567 0.93 -43.12 -18.63
C LEU A 567 1.45 -42.91 -20.05
N GLN A 568 0.65 -43.32 -21.04
CA GLN A 568 0.92 -43.00 -22.44
C GLN A 568 0.34 -41.62 -22.75
N LYS A 569 1.21 -40.62 -22.93
CA LYS A 569 0.82 -39.28 -23.36
C LYS A 569 0.33 -39.31 -24.81
N ALA A 570 -0.87 -38.77 -25.05
CA ALA A 570 -1.48 -38.70 -26.37
C ALA A 570 -1.23 -37.35 -27.09
N GLY A 571 -1.12 -36.25 -26.35
CA GLY A 571 -0.96 -34.91 -26.91
C GLY A 571 -1.15 -33.80 -25.86
N PRO A 572 -1.22 -32.53 -26.27
CA PRO A 572 -1.56 -31.43 -25.38
C PRO A 572 -3.02 -31.54 -24.89
N PRO A 573 -3.35 -31.02 -23.69
CA PRO A 573 -4.69 -31.13 -23.13
C PRO A 573 -5.71 -30.29 -23.91
N ALA A 574 -7.00 -30.65 -23.80
CA ALA A 574 -8.08 -29.99 -24.54
C ALA A 574 -8.14 -28.46 -24.31
N GLY A 575 -7.83 -28.02 -23.08
CA GLY A 575 -7.84 -26.60 -22.68
C GLY A 575 -6.53 -25.85 -22.96
N PHE A 576 -5.56 -26.45 -23.64
CA PHE A 576 -4.19 -25.92 -23.73
C PHE A 576 -4.13 -24.50 -24.30
N ALA A 577 -4.79 -24.23 -25.42
CA ALA A 577 -4.76 -22.92 -26.07
C ALA A 577 -5.33 -21.81 -25.17
N GLY A 578 -6.47 -22.07 -24.52
CA GLY A 578 -7.10 -21.12 -23.59
C GLY A 578 -6.24 -20.89 -22.34
N ALA A 579 -5.62 -21.94 -21.81
CA ALA A 579 -4.71 -21.85 -20.67
C ALA A 579 -3.44 -21.05 -21.02
N MET A 580 -2.88 -21.25 -22.21
CA MET A 580 -1.75 -20.43 -22.70
C MET A 580 -2.14 -18.97 -22.86
N GLN A 581 -3.30 -18.68 -23.47
CA GLN A 581 -3.79 -17.32 -23.61
C GLN A 581 -3.94 -16.64 -22.24
N HIS A 582 -4.39 -17.37 -21.22
CA HIS A 582 -4.47 -16.88 -19.85
C HIS A 582 -3.10 -16.54 -19.26
N MET A 583 -2.10 -17.41 -19.42
CA MET A 583 -0.75 -17.20 -18.89
C MET A 583 0.03 -16.10 -19.63
N VAL A 584 -0.17 -15.95 -20.94
CA VAL A 584 0.54 -14.95 -21.77
C VAL A 584 -0.12 -13.58 -21.76
N ASN A 585 -1.36 -13.45 -21.27
CA ASN A 585 -2.03 -12.17 -21.08
C ASN A 585 -1.43 -11.44 -19.87
N MET A 586 -0.22 -10.91 -20.07
CA MET A 586 0.67 -10.32 -19.06
C MET A 586 0.34 -8.86 -18.70
N ASN A 587 -0.91 -8.41 -18.85
CA ASN A 587 -1.33 -7.08 -18.41
C ASN A 587 -1.49 -7.04 -16.87
N ALA A 588 -0.38 -7.21 -16.16
CA ALA A 588 -0.25 -7.09 -14.71
C ALA A 588 -0.57 -5.67 -14.20
N GLY A 589 -0.70 -4.68 -15.09
CA GLY A 589 -1.06 -3.30 -14.77
C GLY A 589 -2.56 -3.03 -14.62
N MET A 590 -3.44 -3.99 -14.93
CA MET A 590 -4.87 -3.85 -14.68
C MET A 590 -5.19 -4.33 -13.27
N PRO A 591 -5.66 -3.45 -12.34
CA PRO A 591 -5.86 -3.79 -10.93
C PRO A 591 -6.79 -4.99 -10.67
N ALA A 592 -7.55 -5.43 -11.67
CA ALA A 592 -8.53 -6.53 -11.55
C ALA A 592 -8.13 -7.85 -12.24
N GLY A 593 -7.10 -7.84 -13.09
CA GLY A 593 -6.77 -8.96 -13.99
C GLY A 593 -7.97 -9.61 -14.69
N LEU A 594 -8.98 -8.80 -15.01
CA LEU A 594 -9.93 -9.12 -16.06
C LEU A 594 -9.14 -9.12 -17.37
N PRO A 595 -9.30 -10.11 -18.25
CA PRO A 595 -8.76 -10.00 -19.59
C PRO A 595 -9.27 -8.69 -20.21
N SER A 596 -8.41 -7.99 -20.97
CA SER A 596 -8.73 -6.70 -21.59
C SER A 596 -10.00 -6.71 -22.44
N ALA A 597 -10.47 -7.90 -22.83
CA ALA A 597 -11.82 -8.17 -23.29
C ALA A 597 -12.38 -9.38 -22.54
N ILE A 598 -13.63 -9.27 -22.06
CA ILE A 598 -14.42 -10.43 -21.62
C ILE A 598 -14.71 -11.26 -22.86
N THR A 599 -14.21 -12.49 -22.91
CA THR A 599 -14.49 -13.37 -24.05
C THR A 599 -15.96 -13.81 -24.03
N PRO A 600 -16.53 -14.20 -25.18
CA PRO A 600 -17.89 -14.74 -25.23
C PRO A 600 -18.13 -15.87 -24.23
N GLU A 601 -17.13 -16.71 -23.98
CA GLU A 601 -17.18 -17.83 -23.02
C GLU A 601 -17.27 -17.32 -21.58
N ILE A 602 -16.46 -16.32 -21.19
CA ILE A 602 -16.53 -15.72 -19.85
C ILE A 602 -17.87 -15.00 -19.65
N SER A 603 -18.35 -14.31 -20.69
CA SER A 603 -19.66 -13.64 -20.65
C SER A 603 -20.80 -14.64 -20.47
N ALA A 604 -20.82 -15.72 -21.26
CA ALA A 604 -21.80 -16.79 -21.16
C ALA A 604 -21.76 -17.47 -19.79
N TRP A 605 -20.56 -17.71 -19.26
CA TRP A 605 -20.36 -18.23 -17.91
C TRP A 605 -20.93 -17.29 -16.84
N LEU A 606 -20.63 -15.98 -16.88
CA LEU A 606 -21.17 -15.00 -15.93
C LEU A 606 -22.71 -14.95 -15.93
N VAL A 607 -23.33 -15.06 -17.11
CA VAL A 607 -24.79 -15.12 -17.25
C VAL A 607 -25.32 -16.42 -16.63
N ALA A 608 -24.69 -17.56 -16.94
CA ALA A 608 -25.07 -18.85 -16.40
C ALA A 608 -24.94 -18.91 -14.87
N THR A 609 -23.87 -18.39 -14.29
CA THR A 609 -23.66 -18.37 -12.83
C THR A 609 -24.63 -17.44 -12.14
N ARG A 610 -24.93 -16.25 -12.70
CA ARG A 610 -25.96 -15.34 -12.17
C ARG A 610 -27.34 -16.00 -12.15
N LYS A 611 -27.73 -16.62 -13.27
CA LYS A 611 -29.00 -17.34 -13.39
C LYS A 611 -29.06 -18.49 -12.37
N TRP A 612 -27.98 -19.24 -12.24
CA TRP A 612 -27.88 -20.32 -11.25
C TRP A 612 -27.98 -19.82 -9.81
N ASN A 613 -27.30 -18.73 -9.46
CA ASN A 613 -27.34 -18.18 -8.11
C ASN A 613 -28.76 -17.68 -7.74
N GLY A 614 -29.45 -17.04 -8.70
CA GLY A 614 -30.86 -16.66 -8.56
C GLY A 614 -31.77 -17.87 -8.33
N LEU A 615 -31.64 -18.91 -9.17
CA LEU A 615 -32.39 -20.16 -9.03
C LEU A 615 -32.09 -20.89 -7.73
N ARG A 616 -30.81 -20.98 -7.33
CA ARG A 616 -30.39 -21.66 -6.10
C ARG A 616 -30.97 -20.98 -4.86
N ARG A 617 -31.01 -19.64 -4.80
CA ARG A 617 -31.64 -18.94 -3.67
C ARG A 617 -33.13 -19.27 -3.58
N PHE A 618 -33.81 -19.32 -4.73
CA PHE A 618 -35.21 -19.73 -4.79
C PHE A 618 -35.40 -21.20 -4.39
N GLU A 619 -34.58 -22.10 -4.92
CA GLU A 619 -34.58 -23.53 -4.58
C GLU A 619 -34.21 -23.79 -3.12
N GLN A 620 -33.31 -23.04 -2.50
CA GLN A 620 -33.00 -23.19 -1.07
C GLN A 620 -34.20 -22.80 -0.20
N VAL A 621 -34.93 -21.74 -0.57
CA VAL A 621 -36.17 -21.34 0.10
C VAL A 621 -37.27 -22.40 -0.13
N ALA A 622 -37.40 -22.90 -1.36
CA ALA A 622 -38.37 -23.92 -1.71
C ALA A 622 -38.06 -25.30 -1.11
N ALA A 623 -36.80 -25.72 -1.08
CA ALA A 623 -36.32 -26.99 -0.52
C ALA A 623 -36.46 -27.03 1.00
N ARG A 624 -36.35 -25.88 1.69
CA ARG A 624 -36.74 -25.79 3.10
C ARG A 624 -38.22 -26.13 3.31
N ARG A 625 -39.09 -25.82 2.34
CA ARG A 625 -40.54 -26.12 2.40
C ARG A 625 -40.88 -27.53 1.89
N THR A 626 -40.21 -28.00 0.84
CA THR A 626 -40.59 -29.22 0.09
C THR A 626 -39.66 -30.40 0.34
N ARG A 627 -38.56 -30.22 1.07
CA ARG A 627 -37.53 -31.22 1.40
C ARG A 627 -36.90 -31.93 0.17
N THR A 628 -37.09 -31.41 -1.03
CA THR A 628 -36.41 -31.88 -2.25
C THR A 628 -34.94 -31.47 -2.22
N PRO A 629 -34.00 -32.36 -2.58
CA PRO A 629 -32.60 -31.99 -2.69
C PRO A 629 -32.41 -30.98 -3.84
N PRO A 630 -31.51 -29.99 -3.67
CA PRO A 630 -31.20 -29.03 -4.73
C PRO A 630 -30.62 -29.74 -5.96
N ARG A 631 -30.92 -29.21 -7.15
CA ARG A 631 -30.40 -29.77 -8.40
C ARG A 631 -28.87 -29.55 -8.44
N PRO A 632 -28.07 -30.48 -9.00
CA PRO A 632 -26.66 -30.21 -9.22
C PRO A 632 -26.48 -29.04 -10.21
N PRO A 633 -25.42 -28.23 -10.06
CA PRO A 633 -25.10 -27.16 -11.01
C PRO A 633 -24.94 -27.71 -12.43
N PRO A 634 -25.47 -27.02 -13.47
CA PRO A 634 -25.23 -27.43 -14.85
C PRO A 634 -23.76 -27.17 -15.22
N PRO A 635 -23.15 -27.95 -16.13
CA PRO A 635 -21.76 -27.76 -16.55
C PRO A 635 -21.42 -26.32 -16.97
N ALA A 636 -22.40 -25.59 -17.53
CA ALA A 636 -22.29 -24.19 -17.94
C ALA A 636 -21.93 -23.19 -16.82
N VAL A 637 -21.98 -23.57 -15.54
CA VAL A 637 -21.56 -22.70 -14.43
C VAL A 637 -20.11 -22.86 -14.01
N ARG A 638 -19.37 -23.81 -14.60
CA ARG A 638 -17.91 -23.93 -14.40
C ARG A 638 -17.19 -22.87 -15.19
N SER A 639 -16.18 -22.24 -14.60
CA SER A 639 -15.43 -21.19 -15.30
C SER A 639 -14.68 -21.78 -16.50
N PRO A 640 -14.62 -21.05 -17.64
CA PRO A 640 -13.76 -21.45 -18.75
C PRO A 640 -12.26 -21.25 -18.46
N ILE A 641 -11.90 -20.69 -17.29
CA ILE A 641 -10.49 -20.46 -16.92
C ILE A 641 -9.84 -21.78 -16.50
N SER A 642 -8.73 -22.14 -17.15
CA SER A 642 -7.96 -23.33 -16.78
C SER A 642 -7.32 -23.20 -15.40
N SER A 643 -7.26 -24.30 -14.65
CA SER A 643 -6.66 -24.38 -13.31
C SER A 643 -5.14 -24.63 -13.33
N CYS A 644 -4.49 -24.57 -14.50
CA CYS A 644 -3.16 -25.12 -14.69
C CYS A 644 -2.15 -24.15 -15.29
N HIS A 645 -0.93 -24.26 -14.79
CA HIS A 645 0.25 -23.57 -15.27
C HIS A 645 1.21 -24.58 -15.90
N TYR A 646 1.81 -24.22 -17.04
CA TYR A 646 2.77 -25.08 -17.73
C TYR A 646 4.19 -24.55 -17.51
N LEU A 647 4.97 -25.32 -16.76
CA LEU A 647 6.35 -25.02 -16.44
C LEU A 647 7.25 -25.94 -17.25
N VAL A 648 8.26 -25.40 -17.91
CA VAL A 648 9.17 -26.10 -18.83
C VAL A 648 10.62 -25.93 -18.39
N ASP A 649 11.36 -27.02 -18.40
CA ASP A 649 12.82 -27.00 -18.35
C ASP A 649 13.34 -27.59 -19.67
N HIS A 650 13.97 -26.73 -20.46
CA HIS A 650 14.49 -27.09 -21.78
C HIS A 650 15.79 -27.92 -21.72
N LYS A 651 16.57 -27.79 -20.64
CA LYS A 651 17.81 -28.56 -20.43
C LYS A 651 17.46 -30.03 -20.26
N HIS A 652 16.56 -30.33 -19.33
CA HIS A 652 16.13 -31.70 -19.02
C HIS A 652 14.93 -32.18 -19.83
N ARG A 653 14.48 -31.37 -20.80
CA ARG A 653 13.33 -31.65 -21.68
C ARG A 653 12.09 -32.14 -20.93
N LEU A 654 11.66 -31.37 -19.93
CA LEU A 654 10.49 -31.71 -19.13
C LEU A 654 9.45 -30.59 -19.09
N ILE A 655 8.19 -30.99 -18.91
CA ILE A 655 7.06 -30.10 -18.67
C ILE A 655 6.35 -30.54 -17.39
N PHE A 656 6.26 -29.65 -16.42
CA PHE A 656 5.40 -29.82 -15.25
C PHE A 656 4.07 -29.10 -15.47
N ILE A 657 2.97 -29.85 -15.56
CA ILE A 657 1.62 -29.30 -15.50
C ILE A 657 1.25 -29.09 -14.03
N ARG A 658 1.32 -27.85 -13.59
CA ARG A 658 1.01 -27.45 -12.22
C ARG A 658 -0.45 -27.04 -12.12
N SER A 659 -1.31 -27.94 -11.65
CA SER A 659 -2.66 -27.56 -11.22
C SER A 659 -2.62 -26.82 -9.88
N THR A 660 -3.62 -26.00 -9.59
CA THR A 660 -3.73 -25.34 -8.29
C THR A 660 -4.13 -26.30 -7.17
N LYS A 661 -3.62 -26.02 -5.96
CA LYS A 661 -3.99 -26.69 -4.70
C LYS A 661 -3.65 -28.20 -4.60
N ILE A 662 -2.80 -28.71 -5.50
CA ILE A 662 -2.26 -30.09 -5.48
C ILE A 662 -0.92 -30.24 -4.74
N GLY A 663 -0.42 -29.18 -4.09
CA GLY A 663 0.97 -29.16 -3.58
C GLY A 663 2.00 -28.69 -4.61
N GLY A 664 1.55 -28.12 -5.73
CA GLY A 664 2.43 -27.68 -6.82
C GLY A 664 3.50 -26.66 -6.43
N THR A 665 3.27 -25.83 -5.41
CA THR A 665 4.32 -24.92 -4.88
C THR A 665 5.47 -25.71 -4.28
N SER A 666 5.20 -26.68 -3.42
CA SER A 666 6.23 -27.53 -2.83
C SER A 666 7.01 -28.27 -3.91
N ILE A 667 6.33 -28.83 -4.91
CA ILE A 667 6.99 -29.50 -6.04
C ILE A 667 7.87 -28.52 -6.83
N SER A 668 7.35 -27.32 -7.14
CA SER A 668 8.10 -26.31 -7.90
C SER A 668 9.30 -25.76 -7.14
N ASP A 669 9.15 -25.55 -5.83
CA ASP A 669 10.21 -25.10 -4.93
C ASP A 669 11.30 -26.15 -4.80
N GLN A 670 11.00 -27.44 -4.95
CA GLN A 670 12.04 -28.48 -4.96
C GLN A 670 12.73 -28.58 -6.31
N LEU A 671 11.97 -28.56 -7.40
CA LEU A 671 12.54 -28.67 -8.74
C LEU A 671 13.38 -27.42 -9.08
N GLY A 672 13.04 -26.25 -8.53
CA GLY A 672 13.62 -24.97 -8.94
C GLY A 672 12.73 -24.33 -9.98
N ILE A 673 12.01 -23.29 -9.56
CA ILE A 673 11.19 -22.48 -10.45
C ILE A 673 11.84 -21.11 -10.62
N ALA A 674 12.10 -20.73 -11.87
CA ALA A 674 12.41 -19.35 -12.18
C ALA A 674 11.24 -18.48 -11.69
N ASN A 675 11.52 -17.26 -11.22
CA ASN A 675 10.47 -16.35 -10.77
C ASN A 675 9.36 -16.18 -11.84
N HIS A 676 8.19 -15.68 -11.46
CA HIS A 676 7.04 -15.55 -12.37
C HIS A 676 7.45 -14.89 -13.71
N PRO A 677 6.91 -15.29 -14.88
CA PRO A 677 7.39 -14.86 -16.21
C PRO A 677 7.33 -13.35 -16.40
N VAL A 678 6.40 -12.69 -15.72
CA VAL A 678 6.36 -11.23 -15.59
C VAL A 678 7.68 -10.73 -14.98
N MET A 679 8.05 -11.22 -13.78
CA MET A 679 9.35 -10.89 -13.17
C MET A 679 10.54 -11.26 -14.07
N CYS A 680 10.51 -12.38 -14.79
CA CYS A 680 11.60 -12.75 -15.71
C CYS A 680 11.71 -11.83 -16.92
N LYS A 681 10.59 -11.33 -17.43
CA LYS A 681 10.58 -10.34 -18.51
C LYS A 681 11.17 -9.00 -18.05
N TRP A 682 10.94 -8.63 -16.78
CA TRP A 682 11.39 -7.34 -16.23
C TRP A 682 12.79 -7.39 -15.60
N GLN A 683 13.21 -8.54 -15.07
CA GLN A 683 14.47 -8.78 -14.37
C GLN A 683 15.00 -10.18 -14.69
N PRO A 684 15.56 -10.41 -15.90
CA PRO A 684 16.05 -11.72 -16.32
C PRO A 684 17.07 -12.32 -15.33
N GLN A 685 17.97 -11.49 -14.80
CA GLN A 685 18.99 -11.90 -13.83
C GLN A 685 18.42 -12.43 -12.51
N TYR A 686 17.28 -11.90 -12.07
CA TYR A 686 16.60 -12.37 -10.84
C TYR A 686 15.91 -13.72 -11.07
N CYS A 687 15.63 -14.08 -12.32
CA CYS A 687 15.11 -15.38 -12.69
C CYS A 687 16.19 -16.45 -12.82
N GLU A 688 17.38 -16.06 -13.27
CA GLU A 688 18.52 -16.98 -13.35
C GLU A 688 19.05 -17.32 -11.96
N ALA A 689 19.10 -16.35 -11.05
CA ALA A 689 19.49 -16.57 -9.64
C ALA A 689 18.59 -17.57 -8.91
N GLY A 690 17.27 -17.61 -9.21
CA GLY A 690 16.34 -18.58 -8.62
C GLY A 690 16.60 -20.04 -9.07
N CYS A 691 17.34 -20.21 -10.17
CA CYS A 691 17.74 -21.50 -10.71
C CYS A 691 19.19 -21.88 -10.38
N GLU A 692 19.99 -20.97 -9.82
CA GLU A 692 21.38 -21.23 -9.51
C GLU A 692 21.53 -22.32 -8.44
N GLY A 693 22.38 -23.31 -8.70
CA GLY A 693 22.59 -24.46 -7.82
C GLY A 693 21.44 -25.48 -7.74
N ARG A 694 20.38 -25.32 -8.53
CA ARG A 694 19.22 -26.25 -8.53
C ARG A 694 19.29 -27.28 -9.64
N PRO A 695 18.76 -28.50 -9.43
CA PRO A 695 18.79 -29.55 -10.44
C PRO A 695 17.94 -29.21 -11.66
N PHE A 696 16.87 -28.41 -11.51
CA PHE A 696 16.05 -27.94 -12.63
C PHE A 696 15.87 -26.42 -12.62
N CYS A 697 15.54 -25.88 -13.78
CA CYS A 697 15.13 -24.49 -13.95
C CYS A 697 13.80 -24.44 -14.70
N LEU A 698 12.71 -24.64 -13.97
CA LEU A 698 11.35 -24.57 -14.48
C LEU A 698 11.00 -23.12 -14.83
N ARG A 699 10.77 -22.85 -16.12
CA ARG A 699 10.33 -21.56 -16.66
C ARG A 699 8.90 -21.66 -17.15
N TYR A 700 8.15 -20.57 -17.16
CA TYR A 700 6.80 -20.62 -17.73
C TYR A 700 6.87 -20.70 -19.26
N MET A 701 6.06 -21.58 -19.85
CA MET A 701 5.93 -21.65 -21.30
C MET A 701 5.14 -20.43 -21.79
N THR A 702 5.70 -19.63 -22.70
CA THR A 702 5.10 -18.35 -23.15
C THR A 702 4.82 -18.26 -24.65
N THR A 703 5.26 -19.24 -25.45
CA THR A 703 5.15 -19.23 -26.92
C THR A 703 4.24 -20.36 -27.42
N PRO A 704 2.97 -20.10 -27.75
CA PRO A 704 2.00 -21.12 -28.18
C PRO A 704 2.41 -21.97 -29.39
N GLN A 705 3.21 -21.42 -30.31
CA GLN A 705 3.57 -22.05 -31.58
C GLN A 705 4.63 -23.15 -31.43
N ALA A 706 5.51 -23.06 -30.43
CA ALA A 706 6.54 -24.07 -30.19
C ALA A 706 6.00 -25.30 -29.44
N VAL A 707 4.78 -25.20 -28.89
CA VAL A 707 4.29 -26.13 -27.88
C VAL A 707 4.03 -27.53 -28.42
N PRO A 708 3.34 -27.75 -29.56
CA PRO A 708 3.09 -29.12 -30.00
C PRO A 708 4.39 -29.93 -30.19
N ALA A 709 5.42 -29.30 -30.76
CA ALA A 709 6.72 -29.92 -30.96
C ALA A 709 7.47 -30.17 -29.64
N VAL A 710 7.44 -29.21 -28.71
CA VAL A 710 8.06 -29.37 -27.37
C VAL A 710 7.32 -30.45 -26.58
N TRP A 711 5.99 -30.44 -26.59
CA TRP A 711 5.14 -31.36 -25.84
C TRP A 711 5.38 -32.82 -26.20
N MET A 712 5.48 -33.13 -27.49
CA MET A 712 5.71 -34.50 -27.95
C MET A 712 7.10 -35.02 -27.58
N ASN A 713 8.11 -34.14 -27.59
CA ASN A 713 9.51 -34.52 -27.36
C ASN A 713 9.95 -34.45 -25.88
N TYR A 714 9.12 -33.87 -25.00
CA TYR A 714 9.47 -33.63 -23.59
C TYR A 714 8.75 -34.62 -22.69
N THR A 715 9.32 -34.96 -21.54
CA THR A 715 8.61 -35.72 -20.51
C THR A 715 7.64 -34.80 -19.78
N VAL A 716 6.34 -35.07 -19.90
CA VAL A 716 5.28 -34.27 -19.29
C VAL A 716 4.79 -34.97 -18.04
N PHE A 717 4.76 -34.29 -16.91
CA PHE A 717 4.21 -34.86 -15.68
C PHE A 717 3.30 -33.88 -14.95
N ALA A 718 2.45 -34.44 -14.10
CA ALA A 718 1.56 -33.69 -13.24
C ALA A 718 1.35 -34.41 -11.91
N PHE A 719 0.74 -33.72 -10.95
CA PHE A 719 0.23 -34.33 -9.73
C PHE A 719 -1.27 -34.01 -9.60
N THR A 720 -1.99 -34.89 -8.94
CA THR A 720 -3.43 -34.73 -8.66
C THR A 720 -3.67 -34.77 -7.17
N ARG A 721 -4.83 -34.28 -6.76
CA ARG A 721 -5.29 -34.36 -5.37
C ARG A 721 -6.73 -34.81 -5.32
N ASN A 722 -7.10 -35.52 -4.27
CA ASN A 722 -8.48 -35.88 -3.99
C ASN A 722 -9.39 -34.64 -4.05
N PRO A 723 -10.44 -34.63 -4.89
CA PRO A 723 -11.24 -33.42 -5.10
C PRO A 723 -11.90 -32.88 -3.83
N TRP A 724 -12.26 -33.73 -2.86
CA TRP A 724 -12.78 -33.28 -1.56
C TRP A 724 -11.74 -32.49 -0.75
N THR A 725 -10.52 -33.01 -0.68
CA THR A 725 -9.41 -32.34 0.00
C THR A 725 -9.00 -31.07 -0.75
N ARG A 726 -9.02 -31.11 -2.09
CA ARG A 726 -8.72 -29.97 -2.95
C ARG A 726 -9.72 -28.84 -2.77
N ALA A 727 -11.03 -29.12 -2.73
CA ALA A 727 -12.08 -28.12 -2.54
C ALA A 727 -11.90 -27.34 -1.22
N ILE A 728 -11.63 -28.05 -0.11
CA ILE A 728 -11.33 -27.40 1.18
C ILE A 728 -10.08 -26.54 1.08
N SER A 729 -9.01 -27.06 0.48
CA SER A 729 -7.77 -26.31 0.31
C SER A 729 -7.99 -25.02 -0.48
N SER A 730 -8.82 -25.08 -1.52
CA SER A 730 -9.21 -23.97 -2.39
C SER A 730 -10.02 -22.91 -1.63
N HIS A 731 -11.05 -23.35 -0.87
CA HIS A 731 -11.85 -22.49 -0.01
C HIS A 731 -10.96 -21.70 0.96
N HIS A 732 -10.14 -22.39 1.75
CA HIS A 732 -9.24 -21.75 2.72
C HIS A 732 -8.28 -20.76 2.08
N PHE A 733 -7.74 -21.12 0.93
CA PHE A 733 -6.80 -20.25 0.23
C PHE A 733 -7.46 -18.99 -0.27
N ASN A 734 -8.57 -19.11 -0.99
CA ASN A 734 -9.30 -17.95 -1.50
C ASN A 734 -9.78 -17.07 -0.36
N HIS A 735 -10.29 -17.64 0.74
CA HIS A 735 -10.74 -16.87 1.89
C HIS A 735 -9.59 -16.15 2.59
N ARG A 736 -8.40 -16.76 2.66
CA ARG A 736 -7.23 -16.15 3.33
C ARG A 736 -6.51 -15.11 2.46
N ARG A 737 -6.44 -15.33 1.14
CA ARG A 737 -5.57 -14.58 0.23
C ARG A 737 -6.31 -13.77 -0.82
N ALA A 738 -7.44 -14.27 -1.31
CA ALA A 738 -8.12 -13.69 -2.47
C ALA A 738 -9.38 -12.88 -2.11
N ILE A 739 -10.03 -13.18 -0.99
CA ILE A 739 -11.34 -12.62 -0.61
C ILE A 739 -11.25 -11.93 0.75
N LYS A 740 -11.73 -10.69 0.81
CA LYS A 740 -11.77 -9.91 2.05
C LYS A 740 -12.70 -10.54 3.09
N PRO A 741 -12.41 -10.38 4.40
CA PRO A 741 -13.17 -11.00 5.48
C PRO A 741 -14.70 -10.84 5.40
N GLU A 742 -15.17 -9.64 5.06
CA GLU A 742 -16.59 -9.27 4.96
C GLU A 742 -17.32 -9.94 3.79
N CYS A 743 -16.59 -10.47 2.82
CA CYS A 743 -17.14 -11.15 1.64
C CYS A 743 -16.94 -12.68 1.67
N ARG A 744 -16.37 -13.21 2.76
CA ARG A 744 -16.13 -14.64 2.95
C ARG A 744 -17.45 -15.39 3.09
N GLU A 745 -17.60 -16.48 2.35
CA GLU A 745 -18.75 -17.36 2.41
C GLU A 745 -18.47 -18.61 3.24
N LYS A 746 -19.54 -19.30 3.67
CA LYS A 746 -19.38 -20.59 4.36
C LYS A 746 -18.88 -21.64 3.36
N PHE A 747 -18.15 -22.64 3.86
CA PHE A 747 -17.70 -23.75 3.00
C PHE A 747 -18.86 -24.46 2.30
N SER A 748 -20.05 -24.53 2.92
CA SER A 748 -21.25 -25.09 2.29
C SER A 748 -21.75 -24.29 1.08
N ASP A 749 -21.57 -22.97 1.09
CA ASP A 749 -22.00 -22.11 0.00
C ASP A 749 -21.03 -22.23 -1.17
N PHE A 750 -19.73 -22.24 -0.85
CA PHE A 750 -18.62 -22.52 -1.76
C PHE A 750 -18.72 -23.91 -2.39
N ALA A 751 -18.96 -24.97 -1.60
CA ALA A 751 -18.98 -26.36 -2.06
C ALA A 751 -19.97 -26.62 -3.20
N ALA A 752 -21.11 -25.93 -3.18
CA ALA A 752 -22.16 -26.08 -4.18
C ALA A 752 -21.85 -25.44 -5.52
N ASN A 753 -21.05 -24.37 -5.54
CA ASN A 753 -20.51 -23.80 -6.76
C ASN A 753 -19.25 -22.98 -6.47
N PRO A 754 -18.07 -23.63 -6.44
CA PRO A 754 -16.80 -22.97 -6.21
C PRO A 754 -16.52 -21.79 -7.14
N SER A 755 -16.96 -21.80 -8.41
CA SER A 755 -16.75 -20.66 -9.33
C SER A 755 -17.49 -19.38 -8.92
N LEU A 756 -18.49 -19.45 -8.02
CA LEU A 756 -19.19 -18.25 -7.54
C LEU A 756 -18.26 -17.24 -6.88
N VAL A 757 -17.13 -17.69 -6.34
CA VAL A 757 -16.12 -16.79 -5.79
C VAL A 757 -15.55 -15.84 -6.86
N GLY A 758 -15.41 -16.31 -8.10
CA GLY A 758 -14.99 -15.46 -9.23
C GLY A 758 -16.09 -14.49 -9.64
N GLN A 759 -17.34 -14.96 -9.66
CA GLN A 759 -18.48 -14.07 -9.89
C GLN A 759 -18.58 -12.98 -8.81
N LEU A 760 -18.34 -13.33 -7.55
CA LEU A 760 -18.29 -12.36 -6.45
C LEU A 760 -17.23 -11.29 -6.70
N CYS A 761 -16.05 -11.67 -7.18
CA CYS A 761 -15.01 -10.71 -7.57
C CYS A 761 -15.41 -9.84 -8.76
N TYR A 762 -16.17 -10.39 -9.70
CA TYR A 762 -16.66 -9.65 -10.85
C TYR A 762 -17.75 -8.64 -10.46
N ASP A 763 -18.77 -9.10 -9.72
CA ASP A 763 -19.92 -8.29 -9.32
C ASP A 763 -19.55 -7.26 -8.23
N ARG A 764 -18.58 -7.58 -7.37
CA ARG A 764 -18.13 -6.74 -6.25
C ARG A 764 -16.61 -6.73 -6.20
N PHE A 765 -16.01 -5.94 -7.08
CA PHE A 765 -14.56 -5.83 -7.16
C PHE A 765 -13.90 -5.51 -5.80
N SER A 766 -14.57 -4.72 -4.96
CA SER A 766 -14.11 -4.41 -3.60
C SER A 766 -13.96 -5.63 -2.68
N CYS A 767 -14.59 -6.77 -2.97
CA CYS A 767 -14.46 -8.00 -2.19
C CYS A 767 -13.15 -8.74 -2.42
N CYS A 768 -12.42 -8.45 -3.50
CA CYS A 768 -11.28 -9.25 -3.91
C CYS A 768 -9.96 -8.53 -3.70
N GLN A 769 -8.99 -9.29 -3.20
CA GLN A 769 -7.62 -8.86 -2.93
C GLN A 769 -6.68 -9.29 -4.06
N GLU A 770 -7.11 -10.24 -4.88
CA GLU A 770 -6.35 -10.83 -5.97
C GLU A 770 -7.12 -10.69 -7.29
N ARG A 771 -6.41 -10.87 -8.41
CA ARG A 771 -7.01 -10.78 -9.75
C ARG A 771 -8.11 -11.83 -9.98
N PHE A 772 -9.13 -11.47 -10.76
CA PHE A 772 -10.28 -12.32 -11.08
C PHE A 772 -9.87 -13.73 -11.55
N GLY A 773 -8.95 -13.81 -12.53
CA GLY A 773 -8.48 -15.11 -13.04
C GLY A 773 -7.71 -15.94 -12.01
N PHE A 774 -7.01 -15.29 -11.07
CA PHE A 774 -6.31 -15.97 -9.97
C PHE A 774 -7.29 -16.64 -9.01
N VAL A 775 -8.45 -16.04 -8.75
CA VAL A 775 -9.42 -16.67 -7.85
C VAL A 775 -10.01 -17.93 -8.50
N LEU A 776 -10.28 -17.86 -9.81
CA LEU A 776 -10.90 -18.93 -10.58
C LEU A 776 -9.95 -20.10 -10.87
N GLU A 777 -8.68 -19.86 -11.22
CA GLU A 777 -7.70 -20.94 -11.41
C GLU A 777 -7.56 -21.83 -10.17
N HIS A 778 -7.87 -21.30 -8.98
CA HIS A 778 -7.81 -22.02 -7.70
C HIS A 778 -9.04 -22.88 -7.39
N VAL A 779 -10.13 -22.80 -8.15
CA VAL A 779 -11.37 -23.55 -7.87
C VAL A 779 -11.81 -24.49 -8.99
N GLU A 780 -11.30 -24.34 -10.20
CA GLU A 780 -11.74 -25.16 -11.34
C GLU A 780 -11.20 -26.60 -11.28
N PRO A 781 -11.90 -27.62 -11.81
CA PRO A 781 -11.43 -29.00 -11.85
C PRO A 781 -10.02 -29.17 -12.46
N GLN A 782 -9.29 -30.20 -12.05
CA GLN A 782 -7.90 -30.43 -12.49
C GLN A 782 -7.80 -31.30 -13.75
N SER A 783 -8.77 -32.19 -13.99
CA SER A 783 -8.74 -33.20 -15.04
C SER A 783 -9.04 -32.66 -16.45
N PRO A 784 -10.25 -32.15 -16.75
CA PRO A 784 -10.72 -31.95 -18.13
C PRO A 784 -9.93 -30.91 -18.93
N SER A 785 -9.44 -29.86 -18.27
CA SER A 785 -8.80 -28.73 -18.94
C SER A 785 -7.28 -28.86 -19.02
N CYS A 786 -6.67 -29.82 -18.31
CA CYS A 786 -5.23 -29.84 -18.11
C CYS A 786 -4.54 -31.20 -18.26
N LEU A 787 -5.21 -32.28 -17.88
CA LEU A 787 -4.57 -33.60 -17.74
C LEU A 787 -4.97 -34.57 -18.85
N PHE A 788 -6.00 -34.23 -19.61
CA PHE A 788 -6.54 -35.08 -20.67
C PHE A 788 -6.76 -34.30 -21.97
N THR A 789 -6.63 -35.00 -23.09
CA THR A 789 -6.95 -34.50 -24.43
C THR A 789 -8.47 -34.41 -24.61
N SER A 790 -8.93 -33.83 -25.72
CA SER A 790 -10.35 -33.77 -26.09
C SER A 790 -11.00 -35.16 -26.23
N GLU A 791 -10.19 -36.18 -26.51
CA GLU A 791 -10.59 -37.58 -26.66
C GLU A 791 -10.55 -38.35 -25.32
N GLY A 792 -10.25 -37.67 -24.21
CA GLY A 792 -10.16 -38.26 -22.88
C GLY A 792 -8.90 -39.10 -22.64
N GLN A 793 -7.88 -38.98 -23.50
CA GLN A 793 -6.60 -39.66 -23.31
C GLN A 793 -5.67 -38.84 -22.41
N PRO A 794 -4.76 -39.47 -21.63
CA PRO A 794 -3.82 -38.73 -20.81
C PRO A 794 -2.94 -37.77 -21.63
N ALA A 795 -2.80 -36.53 -21.16
CA ALA A 795 -1.91 -35.51 -21.73
C ALA A 795 -0.50 -35.52 -21.08
N VAL A 796 -0.22 -36.48 -20.21
CA VAL A 796 1.00 -36.60 -19.42
C VAL A 796 1.65 -37.98 -19.57
N ASP A 797 2.97 -38.04 -19.45
CA ASP A 797 3.77 -39.26 -19.35
C ASP A 797 3.76 -39.85 -17.92
N PHE A 798 3.53 -38.99 -16.92
CA PHE A 798 3.47 -39.39 -15.51
C PHE A 798 2.43 -38.60 -14.73
N LEU A 799 1.67 -39.29 -13.88
CA LEU A 799 0.67 -38.69 -13.02
C LEU A 799 0.88 -39.13 -11.57
N GLY A 800 1.31 -38.21 -10.71
CA GLY A 800 1.46 -38.46 -9.28
C GLY A 800 0.22 -38.08 -8.47
N ARG A 801 0.23 -38.47 -7.19
CA ARG A 801 -0.83 -38.26 -6.21
C ARG A 801 -0.28 -37.47 -5.05
N ALA A 802 -0.94 -36.36 -4.71
CA ALA A 802 -0.57 -35.54 -3.57
C ALA A 802 -0.71 -36.29 -2.23
N GLU A 803 -1.62 -37.27 -2.18
CA GLU A 803 -1.81 -38.15 -1.03
C GLU A 803 -0.62 -39.09 -0.80
N HIS A 804 0.12 -39.42 -1.87
CA HIS A 804 1.27 -40.33 -1.88
C HIS A 804 2.48 -39.63 -2.51
N LEU A 805 2.68 -38.35 -2.15
CA LEU A 805 3.59 -37.47 -2.88
C LEU A 805 5.02 -38.02 -2.94
N GLU A 806 5.54 -38.53 -1.84
CA GLU A 806 6.91 -39.06 -1.75
C GLU A 806 7.12 -40.27 -2.67
N GLU A 807 6.26 -41.29 -2.55
CA GLU A 807 6.28 -42.53 -3.36
C GLU A 807 6.20 -42.21 -4.87
N ASP A 808 5.26 -41.35 -5.24
CA ASP A 808 5.04 -41.01 -6.65
C ASP A 808 6.15 -40.10 -7.18
N PHE A 809 6.74 -39.23 -6.36
CA PHE A 809 7.87 -38.40 -6.77
C PHE A 809 9.13 -39.24 -6.99
N GLN A 810 9.39 -40.25 -6.16
CA GLN A 810 10.47 -41.21 -6.40
C GLN A 810 10.26 -41.97 -7.73
N SER A 811 9.03 -42.40 -8.00
CA SER A 811 8.67 -43.05 -9.27
C SER A 811 8.86 -42.13 -10.48
N LEU A 812 8.55 -40.83 -10.32
CA LEU A 812 8.82 -39.80 -11.33
C LEU A 812 10.32 -39.66 -11.58
N LEU A 813 11.16 -39.61 -10.55
CA LEU A 813 12.62 -39.51 -10.70
C LEU A 813 13.21 -40.70 -11.45
N VAL A 814 12.72 -41.91 -11.21
CA VAL A 814 13.12 -43.09 -11.99
C VAL A 814 12.76 -42.92 -13.47
N LEU A 815 11.57 -42.37 -13.77
CA LEU A 815 11.20 -42.05 -15.15
C LEU A 815 12.11 -40.97 -15.76
N LEU A 816 12.34 -39.86 -15.05
CA LEU A 816 13.19 -38.76 -15.53
C LEU A 816 14.63 -39.23 -15.80
N ASN A 817 15.23 -39.97 -14.86
CA ASN A 817 16.58 -40.53 -15.04
C ASN A 817 16.65 -41.52 -16.22
N SER A 818 15.58 -42.28 -16.48
CA SER A 818 15.54 -43.21 -17.62
C SER A 818 15.42 -42.53 -18.99
N ARG A 819 15.02 -41.25 -19.03
CA ARG A 819 14.85 -40.45 -20.26
C ARG A 819 15.86 -39.32 -20.39
N ARG A 820 16.78 -39.21 -19.43
CA ARG A 820 17.83 -38.21 -19.36
C ARG A 820 18.80 -38.36 -20.56
N GLN A 821 19.36 -37.26 -21.05
CA GLN A 821 20.36 -37.32 -22.10
C GLN A 821 21.66 -37.98 -21.58
N ALA A 822 22.39 -38.63 -22.49
CA ALA A 822 23.69 -39.22 -22.17
C ALA A 822 24.66 -38.11 -21.73
N GLY A 823 25.35 -38.31 -20.59
CA GLY A 823 26.32 -37.35 -20.04
C GLY A 823 25.78 -36.38 -18.99
N GLU A 824 24.45 -36.25 -18.80
CA GLU A 824 23.90 -35.46 -17.69
C GLU A 824 24.04 -36.22 -16.35
N PRO A 825 24.25 -35.54 -15.20
CA PRO A 825 24.34 -36.19 -13.89
C PRO A 825 23.00 -36.80 -13.43
N PRO A 826 23.00 -37.87 -12.61
CA PRO A 826 21.76 -38.47 -12.11
C PRO A 826 21.07 -37.56 -11.11
N LEU A 827 19.74 -37.48 -11.24
CA LEU A 827 18.90 -36.82 -10.26
C LEU A 827 18.88 -37.70 -9.01
N ASN A 828 19.47 -37.21 -7.91
CA ASN A 828 19.59 -37.94 -6.65
C ASN A 828 18.42 -37.64 -5.71
N ILE A 829 17.94 -38.69 -5.05
CA ILE A 829 16.82 -38.65 -4.10
C ILE A 829 17.25 -38.06 -2.74
N SER A 830 18.50 -38.28 -2.33
CA SER A 830 18.99 -37.89 -0.99
C SER A 830 19.06 -36.38 -0.76
N ASP A 831 19.08 -35.60 -1.84
CA ASP A 831 19.21 -34.14 -1.78
C ASP A 831 17.86 -33.44 -1.71
N MET A 832 16.76 -34.22 -1.62
CA MET A 832 15.41 -33.68 -1.57
C MET A 832 14.97 -33.42 -0.13
N PRO A 833 14.68 -32.16 0.25
CA PRO A 833 14.09 -31.86 1.55
C PRO A 833 12.75 -32.58 1.69
N ASN A 834 12.51 -33.14 2.89
CA ASN A 834 11.23 -33.73 3.28
C ASN A 834 10.08 -32.83 2.80
N LEU A 835 9.35 -33.29 1.79
CA LEU A 835 8.15 -32.61 1.32
C LEU A 835 7.22 -32.56 2.53
N ASN A 836 6.92 -31.35 3.03
CA ASN A 836 6.10 -31.08 4.22
C ASN A 836 4.65 -31.59 4.07
N THR A 837 4.46 -32.90 3.93
CA THR A 837 3.19 -33.60 4.01
C THR A 837 2.86 -33.95 5.47
N ALA A 838 3.86 -33.97 6.35
CA ALA A 838 3.69 -34.31 7.76
C ALA A 838 4.80 -33.70 8.64
N ASP A 839 4.69 -32.42 9.00
CA ASP A 839 4.98 -32.13 10.40
C ASP A 839 3.89 -32.85 11.22
N GLY A 840 4.13 -33.30 12.44
CA GLY A 840 3.13 -34.03 13.25
C GLY A 840 1.79 -33.30 13.49
N SER A 841 1.55 -32.15 12.84
CA SER A 841 0.26 -31.47 12.69
C SER A 841 -0.69 -32.15 11.70
N GLY A 842 -0.23 -33.14 10.93
CA GLY A 842 -1.02 -33.85 9.92
C GLY A 842 -2.41 -34.29 10.41
N ASP A 843 -2.48 -34.88 11.59
CA ASP A 843 -3.76 -35.31 12.19
C ASP A 843 -4.69 -34.15 12.52
N LYS A 844 -4.16 -33.03 13.02
CA LYS A 844 -4.96 -31.83 13.28
C LYS A 844 -5.55 -31.25 12.00
N LYS A 845 -4.75 -31.20 10.93
CA LYS A 845 -5.19 -30.67 9.63
C LYS A 845 -6.17 -31.62 8.93
N ARG A 846 -5.95 -32.93 9.01
CA ARG A 846 -6.87 -33.97 8.51
C ARG A 846 -8.19 -33.95 9.23
N ARG A 847 -8.16 -33.92 10.56
CA ARG A 847 -9.36 -33.74 11.40
C ARG A 847 -10.10 -32.45 11.04
N TYR A 848 -9.37 -31.33 10.92
CA TYR A 848 -9.95 -30.07 10.49
C TYR A 848 -10.66 -30.16 9.14
N TYR A 849 -10.08 -30.87 8.17
CA TYR A 849 -10.70 -31.06 6.85
C TYR A 849 -11.94 -31.97 6.95
N ALA A 850 -11.86 -33.04 7.74
CA ALA A 850 -13.00 -33.93 7.96
C ALA A 850 -14.17 -33.20 8.62
N GLU A 851 -13.91 -32.33 9.60
CA GLU A 851 -14.93 -31.58 10.34
C GLU A 851 -15.80 -30.66 9.45
N HIS A 852 -15.28 -30.17 8.31
CA HIS A 852 -16.06 -29.41 7.32
C HIS A 852 -17.15 -30.24 6.64
N TYR A 853 -16.97 -31.56 6.54
CA TYR A 853 -17.90 -32.48 5.89
C TYR A 853 -18.74 -33.29 6.88
N VAL A 854 -18.22 -33.60 8.08
CA VAL A 854 -18.95 -34.31 9.16
C VAL A 854 -20.25 -33.58 9.49
N ASN A 855 -20.17 -32.26 9.63
CA ASN A 855 -21.32 -31.43 9.98
C ASN A 855 -22.17 -31.05 8.75
N ASN A 856 -21.74 -31.41 7.54
CA ASN A 856 -22.43 -31.08 6.31
C ASN A 856 -22.17 -32.10 5.21
N THR A 857 -22.86 -33.23 5.29
CA THR A 857 -22.81 -34.28 4.27
C THR A 857 -23.33 -33.82 2.90
N ALA A 858 -24.12 -32.74 2.83
CA ALA A 858 -24.52 -32.15 1.55
C ALA A 858 -23.30 -31.57 0.82
N SER A 859 -22.35 -30.95 1.54
CA SER A 859 -21.10 -30.47 0.94
C SER A 859 -20.27 -31.58 0.28
N LEU A 860 -20.32 -32.83 0.78
CA LEU A 860 -19.65 -33.97 0.11
C LEU A 860 -20.26 -34.25 -1.27
N CYS A 861 -21.58 -34.19 -1.36
CA CYS A 861 -22.31 -34.38 -2.62
C CYS A 861 -22.11 -33.21 -3.57
N ASP A 862 -22.16 -31.98 -3.06
CA ASP A 862 -21.95 -30.76 -3.83
C ASP A 862 -20.56 -30.72 -4.47
N VAL A 863 -19.51 -30.99 -3.69
CA VAL A 863 -18.14 -31.11 -4.20
C VAL A 863 -18.05 -32.26 -5.21
N ARG A 864 -18.67 -33.41 -4.93
CA ARG A 864 -18.66 -34.53 -5.89
C ARG A 864 -19.32 -34.17 -7.22
N ASN A 865 -20.42 -33.43 -7.19
CA ASN A 865 -21.13 -33.02 -8.40
C ASN A 865 -20.33 -31.96 -9.18
N TYR A 866 -19.73 -31.00 -8.48
CA TYR A 866 -18.94 -29.96 -9.12
C TYR A 866 -17.65 -30.52 -9.77
N TYR A 867 -16.96 -31.45 -9.09
CA TYR A 867 -15.72 -32.09 -9.55
C TYR A 867 -15.96 -33.51 -10.13
N ASP A 868 -17.14 -33.81 -10.67
CA ASP A 868 -17.50 -35.16 -11.12
C ASP A 868 -16.54 -35.74 -12.17
N GLU A 869 -16.03 -34.90 -13.07
CA GLU A 869 -15.01 -35.25 -14.07
C GLU A 869 -13.68 -35.62 -13.44
N ASP A 870 -13.25 -34.95 -12.36
CA ASP A 870 -12.04 -35.35 -11.62
C ASP A 870 -12.26 -36.73 -10.98
N PHE A 871 -13.42 -36.98 -10.37
CA PHE A 871 -13.73 -38.28 -9.78
C PHE A 871 -13.74 -39.42 -10.81
N GLY A 872 -14.40 -39.20 -11.95
CA GLY A 872 -14.53 -40.18 -13.02
C GLY A 872 -13.20 -40.48 -13.72
N THR A 873 -12.56 -39.43 -14.23
CA THR A 873 -11.39 -39.57 -15.12
C THR A 873 -10.16 -40.05 -14.35
N LEU A 874 -9.95 -39.56 -13.12
CA LEU A 874 -8.84 -39.96 -12.25
C LEU A 874 -9.13 -41.25 -11.47
N ARG A 875 -10.30 -41.87 -11.70
CA ARG A 875 -10.73 -43.14 -11.10
C ARG A 875 -10.65 -43.13 -9.57
N PHE A 876 -11.06 -42.03 -8.94
CA PHE A 876 -11.19 -42.02 -7.49
C PHE A 876 -12.24 -43.05 -7.06
N PRO A 877 -12.02 -43.80 -5.96
CA PRO A 877 -12.94 -44.86 -5.59
C PRO A 877 -14.34 -44.29 -5.41
N ALA A 878 -15.32 -44.92 -6.06
CA ALA A 878 -16.70 -44.60 -5.77
C ALA A 878 -16.94 -44.93 -4.29
N TRP A 879 -17.44 -43.96 -3.54
CA TRP A 879 -17.87 -44.23 -2.18
C TRP A 879 -18.95 -45.31 -2.19
N LYS A 880 -18.57 -46.53 -1.80
CA LYS A 880 -19.49 -47.61 -1.47
C LYS A 880 -19.76 -47.48 0.03
N ALA A 881 -20.95 -46.98 0.39
CA ALA A 881 -21.41 -47.04 1.77
C ALA A 881 -21.71 -48.50 2.11
N THR A 882 -20.68 -49.32 2.35
CA THR A 882 -20.84 -50.64 2.94
C THR A 882 -21.23 -50.42 4.39
N ARG A 883 -22.53 -50.32 4.67
CA ARG A 883 -23.00 -50.59 6.04
C ARG A 883 -22.62 -52.04 6.34
N PRO A 884 -21.92 -52.33 7.44
CA PRO A 884 -21.85 -53.70 7.92
C PRO A 884 -23.28 -54.18 8.09
N SER A 885 -23.65 -55.27 7.43
CA SER A 885 -24.89 -55.99 7.75
C SER A 885 -24.77 -56.39 9.22
N LEU A 886 -25.45 -55.66 10.10
CA LEU A 886 -25.67 -56.11 11.47
C LEU A 886 -26.46 -57.41 11.34
N LYS A 887 -25.80 -58.55 11.59
CA LYS A 887 -26.48 -59.84 11.68
C LYS A 887 -27.59 -59.70 12.73
N PRO A 888 -28.83 -60.14 12.44
CA PRO A 888 -29.90 -60.10 13.41
C PRO A 888 -29.50 -60.93 14.62
N VAL A 889 -29.44 -60.29 15.78
CA VAL A 889 -29.27 -60.97 17.07
C VAL A 889 -30.54 -61.80 17.30
N PRO A 890 -30.44 -63.11 17.61
CA PRO A 890 -31.62 -63.94 17.83
C PRO A 890 -32.30 -63.54 19.13
N THR A 891 -33.56 -63.12 19.05
CA THR A 891 -34.44 -62.96 20.19
C THR A 891 -34.91 -64.33 20.66
N LYS A 892 -34.31 -64.84 21.74
CA LYS A 892 -34.86 -65.95 22.53
C LYS A 892 -34.90 -65.57 24.01
N GLY A 893 -36.11 -65.65 24.56
CA GLY A 893 -36.34 -66.00 25.97
C GLY A 893 -36.52 -64.84 26.95
N LEU A 894 -37.70 -64.21 26.93
CA LEU A 894 -38.27 -63.58 28.12
C LEU A 894 -38.98 -64.67 28.94
N ALA A 895 -38.45 -65.01 30.10
CA ALA A 895 -39.20 -65.68 31.16
C ALA A 895 -38.79 -65.11 32.53
N ALA A 896 -39.84 -64.72 33.24
CA ALA A 896 -39.96 -64.12 34.57
C ALA A 896 -38.96 -64.53 35.66
N VAL A 897 -38.42 -63.53 36.37
CA VAL A 897 -38.22 -63.55 37.83
C VAL A 897 -38.45 -62.12 38.37
N LYS A 898 -39.40 -61.98 39.31
CA LYS A 898 -39.53 -60.88 40.31
C LYS A 898 -39.03 -61.44 41.66
N PRO A 899 -38.92 -60.63 42.72
CA PRO A 899 -38.07 -59.45 42.94
C PRO A 899 -37.19 -59.66 44.19
N ASP A 900 -36.12 -58.88 44.39
CA ASP A 900 -35.80 -58.32 45.73
C ASP A 900 -34.54 -57.44 45.74
N SER A 901 -34.67 -56.37 46.53
CA SER A 901 -33.65 -55.50 47.13
C SER A 901 -32.82 -54.55 46.24
N GLY A 902 -33.02 -53.24 46.46
CA GLY A 902 -31.98 -52.22 46.26
C GLY A 902 -32.35 -51.02 45.38
N CYS A 903 -33.31 -50.18 45.80
CA CYS A 903 -33.50 -48.84 45.24
C CYS A 903 -33.21 -47.76 46.31
N GLY A 904 -32.23 -46.91 46.00
CA GLY A 904 -32.07 -45.54 46.50
C GLY A 904 -31.32 -44.80 45.39
N GLU A 905 -32.02 -44.13 44.47
CA GLU A 905 -32.64 -42.79 44.57
C GLU A 905 -31.92 -41.87 43.59
N LEU A 906 -32.58 -41.66 42.45
CA LEU A 906 -32.45 -40.47 41.62
C LEU A 906 -33.79 -39.72 41.71
N ALA A 907 -33.69 -38.40 41.70
CA ALA A 907 -34.73 -37.39 41.47
C ALA A 907 -35.39 -36.77 42.71
N ALA A 908 -34.93 -35.57 43.06
CA ALA A 908 -35.75 -34.35 43.04
C ALA A 908 -34.95 -33.18 43.66
N ALA A 909 -34.53 -32.19 42.87
CA ALA A 909 -34.20 -30.87 43.40
C ALA A 909 -34.07 -29.84 42.26
N ALA A 910 -35.21 -29.36 41.79
CA ALA A 910 -35.35 -28.07 41.14
C ALA A 910 -36.62 -27.41 41.67
N ALA A 911 -36.50 -26.57 42.72
CA ALA A 911 -37.31 -25.38 43.01
C ALA A 911 -37.25 -25.01 44.52
N ALA A 912 -37.13 -23.70 44.80
CA ALA A 912 -37.19 -23.00 46.10
C ALA A 912 -35.98 -23.25 47.04
N ALA A 913 -35.08 -22.31 47.37
CA ALA A 913 -35.18 -20.89 47.70
C ALA A 913 -36.03 -20.60 48.96
N GLU A 914 -35.36 -19.96 49.93
CA GLU A 914 -35.81 -19.20 51.11
C GLU A 914 -35.86 -19.88 52.50
N ALA A 915 -35.16 -19.20 53.42
CA ALA A 915 -35.21 -19.21 54.90
C ALA A 915 -34.72 -20.47 55.65
N ALA A 916 -33.97 -20.42 56.74
CA ALA A 916 -33.19 -19.42 57.48
C ALA A 916 -32.41 -20.20 58.59
N GLU A 917 -31.24 -19.70 59.01
CA GLU A 917 -30.62 -19.85 60.36
C GLU A 917 -30.34 -21.25 60.96
N ALA A 918 -29.34 -21.52 61.80
CA ALA A 918 -28.23 -20.78 62.41
C ALA A 918 -27.28 -21.80 63.08
N ALA A 919 -25.96 -21.59 62.97
CA ALA A 919 -24.96 -21.93 63.98
C ALA A 919 -23.58 -21.39 63.53
N GLU A 920 -23.05 -20.41 64.26
CA GLU A 920 -21.70 -19.87 64.09
C GLU A 920 -20.60 -20.88 64.48
N PRO A 921 -19.43 -20.79 63.83
CA PRO A 921 -18.17 -20.95 64.55
C PRO A 921 -17.27 -19.71 64.42
N ALA A 922 -16.49 -19.52 65.49
CA ALA A 922 -15.59 -18.42 65.81
C ALA A 922 -14.91 -17.72 64.63
N GLY A 923 -14.95 -16.38 64.66
CA GLY A 923 -14.41 -15.50 63.64
C GLY A 923 -12.90 -15.66 63.40
N PRO A 924 -12.43 -15.43 62.16
CA PRO A 924 -11.01 -15.43 61.83
C PRO A 924 -10.28 -14.28 62.54
N PRO A 925 -8.99 -14.45 62.89
CA PRO A 925 -8.19 -13.37 63.46
C PRO A 925 -8.18 -12.16 62.51
N PRO A 926 -8.11 -10.92 63.04
CA PRO A 926 -8.11 -9.72 62.23
C PRO A 926 -6.98 -9.79 61.18
N PRO A 927 -7.25 -9.39 59.93
CA PRO A 927 -6.23 -9.38 58.90
C PRO A 927 -5.05 -8.50 59.36
N PRO A 928 -3.79 -8.88 59.06
CA PRO A 928 -2.65 -8.01 59.32
C PRO A 928 -2.89 -6.66 58.65
N PRO A 929 -2.44 -5.54 59.26
CA PRO A 929 -2.62 -4.22 58.69
C PRO A 929 -2.11 -4.19 57.24
N PRO A 930 -2.81 -3.50 56.32
CA PRO A 930 -2.41 -3.44 54.93
C PRO A 930 -0.99 -2.87 54.84
N VAL A 931 -0.08 -3.62 54.22
CA VAL A 931 1.26 -3.12 53.87
C VAL A 931 1.06 -1.93 52.93
N VAL A 932 1.41 -0.73 53.40
CA VAL A 932 1.34 0.49 52.59
C VAL A 932 2.48 0.46 51.59
N CYS A 933 2.19 0.10 50.33
CA CYS A 933 3.19 0.21 49.27
C CYS A 933 3.47 1.69 48.98
N THR A 934 4.74 2.07 49.03
CA THR A 934 5.20 3.29 48.38
C THR A 934 5.03 3.14 46.85
N ARG A 935 4.96 4.25 46.10
CA ARG A 935 4.87 4.23 44.63
C ARG A 935 6.03 3.44 44.00
N ALA A 936 7.22 3.56 44.58
CA ALA A 936 8.41 2.80 44.20
C ALA A 936 8.25 1.29 44.49
N GLY A 937 7.71 0.91 45.64
CA GLY A 937 7.45 -0.49 46.00
C GLY A 937 6.37 -1.14 45.12
N ALA A 938 5.32 -0.40 44.76
CA ALA A 938 4.32 -0.86 43.81
C ALA A 938 4.91 -1.03 42.40
N ALA A 939 5.70 -0.06 41.91
CA ALA A 939 6.36 -0.18 40.60
C ALA A 939 7.32 -1.38 40.55
N ALA A 940 8.19 -1.56 41.55
CA ALA A 940 9.09 -2.71 41.62
C ALA A 940 8.33 -4.06 41.68
N ALA A 941 7.29 -4.15 42.51
CA ALA A 941 6.50 -5.38 42.64
C ALA A 941 5.63 -5.69 41.39
N LEU A 942 5.37 -4.69 40.54
CA LEU A 942 4.76 -4.85 39.21
C LEU A 942 5.76 -5.29 38.12
N HIS A 943 7.06 -5.31 38.41
CA HIS A 943 8.10 -5.83 37.50
C HIS A 943 8.52 -7.28 37.82
N GLU A 944 8.29 -7.75 39.04
CA GLU A 944 8.78 -9.06 39.54
C GLU A 944 7.72 -10.17 39.57
N GLY A 945 6.62 -10.05 38.82
CA GLY A 945 5.58 -11.08 38.77
C GLY A 945 5.85 -12.15 37.71
N GLU A 946 5.29 -13.34 37.95
CA GLU A 946 5.39 -14.48 37.06
C GLU A 946 4.02 -14.89 36.53
N TRP A 947 4.02 -15.50 35.35
CA TRP A 947 2.83 -16.07 34.74
C TRP A 947 2.57 -17.48 35.23
N GLN A 948 1.31 -17.80 35.50
CA GLN A 948 0.89 -19.16 35.84
C GLN A 948 -0.16 -19.67 34.85
N GLU A 949 0.12 -20.81 34.23
CA GLU A 949 -0.86 -21.55 33.43
C GLU A 949 -1.83 -22.29 34.39
N LEU A 950 -3.12 -21.97 34.34
CA LEU A 950 -4.14 -22.74 35.06
C LEU A 950 -4.58 -23.94 34.22
N LYS A 951 -4.59 -25.13 34.82
CA LYS A 951 -4.81 -26.42 34.14
C LYS A 951 -6.25 -26.67 33.68
N GLU A 952 -7.22 -25.78 33.93
CA GLU A 952 -8.63 -26.01 33.58
C GLU A 952 -9.37 -24.77 33.06
N ASN A 953 -10.30 -25.02 32.14
CA ASN A 953 -11.10 -24.07 31.35
C ASN A 953 -12.19 -23.31 32.14
N LYS A 954 -12.01 -23.08 33.45
CA LYS A 954 -13.00 -22.38 34.29
C LYS A 954 -12.50 -20.99 34.66
N CYS A 955 -12.94 -19.99 33.88
CA CYS A 955 -12.77 -18.61 34.27
C CYS A 955 -13.76 -18.27 35.40
N ASP A 956 -13.32 -18.25 36.67
CA ASP A 956 -14.11 -17.68 37.77
C ASP A 956 -13.79 -16.18 37.93
N PRO A 957 -14.71 -15.26 37.55
CA PRO A 957 -14.52 -13.82 37.71
C PRO A 957 -14.52 -13.34 39.17
N LYS A 958 -14.80 -14.22 40.15
CA LYS A 958 -14.79 -13.90 41.59
C LYS A 958 -13.44 -14.17 42.28
N ALA A 959 -12.44 -14.68 41.57
CA ALA A 959 -11.12 -14.96 42.15
C ALA A 959 -10.38 -13.65 42.55
N PRO A 960 -9.84 -13.53 43.77
CA PRO A 960 -9.36 -12.26 44.37
C PRO A 960 -7.95 -11.79 43.92
N LEU A 961 -7.49 -12.14 42.71
CA LEU A 961 -6.18 -11.73 42.17
C LEU A 961 -6.36 -11.11 40.78
N MET A 962 -5.44 -10.26 40.32
CA MET A 962 -5.53 -9.57 39.02
C MET A 962 -5.65 -10.57 37.85
N ALA A 963 -6.87 -10.96 37.50
CA ALA A 963 -7.17 -11.93 36.46
C ALA A 963 -7.78 -11.26 35.23
N SER A 964 -6.99 -11.17 34.16
CA SER A 964 -7.51 -10.91 32.81
C SER A 964 -8.00 -12.24 32.22
N CYS A 965 -9.31 -12.41 32.01
CA CYS A 965 -9.83 -13.60 31.33
C CYS A 965 -9.90 -13.33 29.82
N THR A 966 -9.21 -14.13 29.01
CA THR A 966 -9.42 -14.16 27.55
C THR A 966 -9.99 -15.51 27.15
N ALA A 967 -11.32 -15.60 27.14
CA ALA A 967 -12.07 -16.83 26.86
C ALA A 967 -11.64 -17.63 25.61
N PRO A 968 -11.13 -17.03 24.50
CA PRO A 968 -10.67 -17.80 23.34
C PRO A 968 -9.33 -18.53 23.54
N LEU A 969 -8.54 -18.18 24.57
CA LEU A 969 -7.19 -18.70 24.77
C LEU A 969 -7.10 -19.77 25.87
N GLY A 970 -8.15 -20.00 26.67
CA GLY A 970 -8.14 -21.04 27.71
C GLY A 970 -7.19 -20.79 28.89
N HIS A 971 -6.71 -19.55 29.07
CA HIS A 971 -5.77 -19.19 30.13
C HIS A 971 -6.35 -18.09 31.05
N GLN A 972 -6.28 -18.31 32.36
CA GLN A 972 -6.49 -17.28 33.39
C GLN A 972 -5.15 -16.77 33.89
N TRP A 973 -5.11 -15.49 34.23
CA TRP A 973 -3.93 -14.78 34.69
C TRP A 973 -4.01 -14.58 36.18
N VAL A 974 -2.90 -14.77 36.89
CA VAL A 974 -2.82 -14.48 38.32
C VAL A 974 -1.44 -13.89 38.59
N TRP A 975 -1.38 -12.58 38.86
CA TRP A 975 -0.14 -11.94 39.32
C TRP A 975 0.14 -12.39 40.76
N ARG A 976 1.07 -13.32 40.94
CA ARG A 976 1.18 -14.17 42.14
C ARG A 976 1.64 -13.45 43.41
N ARG A 977 2.36 -12.33 43.28
CA ARG A 977 2.72 -11.53 44.46
C ARG A 977 1.55 -10.62 44.80
N LYS A 978 1.17 -10.59 46.09
CA LYS A 978 0.37 -9.50 46.68
C LYS A 978 1.18 -8.21 46.55
N VAL A 979 1.15 -7.61 45.36
CA VAL A 979 1.47 -6.21 45.17
C VAL A 979 0.40 -5.47 45.93
N CYS A 980 0.77 -4.68 46.94
CA CYS A 980 -0.15 -4.12 47.92
C CYS A 980 -1.44 -3.61 47.27
N THR A 981 -2.59 -4.02 47.80
CA THR A 981 -3.94 -3.56 47.42
C THR A 981 -4.29 -3.57 45.92
N ALA A 982 -3.48 -4.17 45.04
CA ALA A 982 -3.73 -4.18 43.60
C ALA A 982 -5.04 -4.94 43.33
N ARG A 983 -6.01 -4.27 42.72
CA ARG A 983 -7.35 -4.78 42.45
C ARG A 983 -7.58 -4.93 40.97
N HIS A 984 -8.35 -5.94 40.59
CA HIS A 984 -8.87 -6.05 39.24
C HIS A 984 -10.05 -5.07 39.07
N TYR A 985 -9.94 -4.18 38.08
CA TYR A 985 -11.02 -3.29 37.67
C TYR A 985 -11.86 -3.95 36.58
N THR A 986 -13.13 -4.16 36.89
CA THR A 986 -14.16 -4.37 35.86
C THR A 986 -14.21 -3.18 34.91
N GLU A 987 -14.84 -3.35 33.74
CA GLU A 987 -15.02 -2.25 32.79
C GLU A 987 -15.71 -1.03 33.42
N THR A 988 -16.80 -1.25 34.16
CA THR A 988 -17.52 -0.19 34.88
C THR A 988 -16.63 0.51 35.90
N GLN A 989 -15.85 -0.25 36.67
CA GLN A 989 -14.92 0.33 37.66
C GLN A 989 -13.78 1.09 36.99
N LEU A 990 -13.25 0.61 35.85
CA LEU A 990 -12.21 1.30 35.10
C LEU A 990 -12.74 2.61 34.50
N ARG A 991 -13.94 2.60 33.92
CA ARG A 991 -14.60 3.81 33.41
C ARG A 991 -14.87 4.80 34.53
N ALA A 992 -15.39 4.35 35.67
CA ALA A 992 -15.59 5.18 36.84
C ALA A 992 -14.26 5.75 37.35
N ARG A 993 -13.17 4.99 37.27
CA ARG A 993 -11.84 5.43 37.72
C ARG A 993 -11.22 6.47 36.81
N LEU A 994 -11.44 6.35 35.50
CA LEU A 994 -10.96 7.30 34.49
C LEU A 994 -11.93 8.47 34.26
N LYS A 995 -13.10 8.47 34.92
CA LYS A 995 -14.05 9.58 34.82
C LYS A 995 -13.41 10.89 35.28
N GLY A 996 -13.61 11.94 34.49
CA GLY A 996 -13.01 13.28 34.62
C GLY A 996 -11.53 13.35 34.24
N ARG A 997 -10.92 12.25 33.77
CA ARG A 997 -9.48 12.19 33.48
C ARG A 997 -9.19 12.21 31.99
N SER A 998 -7.96 12.58 31.68
CA SER A 998 -7.38 12.62 30.36
C SER A 998 -6.17 11.68 30.28
N VAL A 999 -6.17 10.83 29.26
CA VAL A 999 -5.09 9.87 28.99
C VAL A 999 -4.54 10.19 27.62
N THR A 1000 -3.24 10.47 27.54
CA THR A 1000 -2.55 10.73 26.27
C THR A 1000 -1.51 9.66 26.02
N VAL A 1001 -1.53 9.05 24.83
CA VAL A 1001 -0.55 8.08 24.39
C VAL A 1001 0.25 8.71 23.25
N LEU A 1002 1.55 8.92 23.46
CA LEU A 1002 2.49 9.47 22.48
C LEU A 1002 3.40 8.33 22.03
N GLY A 1003 3.29 7.92 20.77
CA GLY A 1003 4.19 6.86 20.34
C GLY A 1003 3.87 6.07 19.09
N ASP A 1004 4.57 4.93 19.00
CA ASP A 1004 4.61 4.06 17.84
C ASP A 1004 3.47 3.03 17.83
N SER A 1005 3.68 1.89 17.14
CA SER A 1005 2.69 0.84 17.03
C SER A 1005 2.34 0.17 18.35
N HIS A 1006 3.22 0.14 19.35
CA HIS A 1006 2.89 -0.39 20.67
C HIS A 1006 1.98 0.56 21.44
N GLY A 1007 2.30 1.86 21.44
CA GLY A 1007 1.42 2.89 22.00
C GLY A 1007 0.03 2.86 21.35
N ARG A 1008 -0.02 2.76 20.01
CA ARG A 1008 -1.30 2.64 19.27
C ARG A 1008 -2.13 1.44 19.72
N ILE A 1009 -1.49 0.29 19.90
CA ILE A 1009 -2.18 -0.94 20.30
C ILE A 1009 -2.72 -0.79 21.72
N LEU A 1010 -1.94 -0.23 22.66
CA LEU A 1010 -2.40 0.05 24.00
C LEU A 1010 -3.59 1.02 24.01
N PHE A 1011 -3.51 2.14 23.27
CA PHE A 1011 -4.61 3.08 23.10
C PHE A 1011 -5.87 2.39 22.59
N THR A 1012 -5.73 1.52 21.58
CA THR A 1012 -6.87 0.80 21.01
C THR A 1012 -7.49 -0.13 22.06
N TRP A 1013 -6.67 -0.86 22.81
CA TRP A 1013 -7.16 -1.75 23.86
C TRP A 1013 -7.87 -0.99 24.97
N LEU A 1014 -7.36 0.18 25.36
CA LEU A 1014 -7.99 1.04 26.34
C LEU A 1014 -9.35 1.53 25.82
N HIS A 1015 -9.41 2.05 24.60
CA HIS A 1015 -10.65 2.47 23.95
C HIS A 1015 -11.69 1.33 23.87
N ARG A 1016 -11.29 0.13 23.44
CA ARG A 1016 -12.18 -1.03 23.37
C ARG A 1016 -12.65 -1.49 24.74
N LYS A 1017 -11.76 -1.49 25.74
CA LYS A 1017 -12.08 -1.85 27.13
C LYS A 1017 -13.08 -0.90 27.73
N LEU A 1018 -13.01 0.37 27.38
CA LEU A 1018 -13.96 1.38 27.85
C LEU A 1018 -15.30 1.27 27.12
N ASN A 1019 -15.33 0.89 25.84
CA ASN A 1019 -16.55 0.84 25.02
C ASN A 1019 -17.28 -0.52 24.99
N GLY A 1020 -16.94 -1.47 25.86
CA GLY A 1020 -17.59 -2.79 25.90
C GLY A 1020 -17.40 -3.64 24.65
N SER A 1021 -16.54 -3.22 23.72
CA SER A 1021 -16.37 -3.85 22.41
C SER A 1021 -15.19 -4.82 22.41
N PHE A 1022 -15.28 -5.87 23.22
CA PHE A 1022 -14.37 -7.02 23.15
C PHE A 1022 -14.86 -8.01 22.09
N THR A 1023 -14.64 -7.71 20.82
CA THR A 1023 -14.76 -8.73 19.77
C THR A 1023 -13.40 -9.35 19.48
N SER A 1024 -13.38 -10.65 19.15
CA SER A 1024 -12.17 -11.44 18.89
C SER A 1024 -11.46 -11.09 17.57
N ASN A 1025 -12.08 -10.30 16.69
CA ASN A 1025 -11.50 -9.90 15.41
C ASN A 1025 -10.60 -8.66 15.55
N PHE A 1026 -9.43 -8.83 16.16
CA PHE A 1026 -8.42 -7.78 16.28
C PHE A 1026 -7.84 -7.35 14.92
N GLU A 1027 -7.78 -8.23 13.92
CA GLU A 1027 -7.12 -7.94 12.62
C GLU A 1027 -7.92 -7.02 11.68
N THR A 1028 -9.23 -6.84 11.90
CA THR A 1028 -10.07 -5.92 11.10
C THR A 1028 -10.05 -4.52 11.74
N PHE A 1029 -8.94 -3.81 11.63
CA PHE A 1029 -8.82 -2.44 12.12
C PHE A 1029 -9.38 -1.42 11.12
N PRO A 1030 -10.20 -0.45 11.56
CA PRO A 1030 -10.27 0.85 10.90
C PRO A 1030 -8.88 1.50 10.98
N LYS A 1031 -8.47 2.13 9.89
CA LYS A 1031 -7.16 2.70 9.60
C LYS A 1031 -6.73 3.84 10.55
N PHE A 1032 -6.56 3.61 11.85
CA PHE A 1032 -5.87 4.55 12.74
C PHE A 1032 -4.35 4.45 12.48
N TYR A 1033 -3.91 4.88 11.31
CA TYR A 1033 -2.48 5.03 11.00
C TYR A 1033 -1.95 6.43 11.42
N HIS A 1034 -2.81 7.26 12.00
CA HIS A 1034 -2.54 8.66 12.34
C HIS A 1034 -3.10 9.03 13.72
N ASN A 1035 -2.87 10.29 14.13
CA ASN A 1035 -3.37 10.87 15.37
C ASN A 1035 -4.87 10.59 15.54
N ALA A 1036 -5.27 10.20 16.75
CA ALA A 1036 -6.64 9.87 17.08
C ALA A 1036 -7.02 10.51 18.42
N SER A 1037 -8.24 11.02 18.52
CA SER A 1037 -8.82 11.49 19.78
C SER A 1037 -10.17 10.82 19.97
N TRP A 1038 -10.46 10.40 21.19
CA TRP A 1038 -11.72 9.81 21.59
C TRP A 1038 -12.26 10.50 22.84
N HIS A 1039 -13.54 10.86 22.76
CA HIS A 1039 -14.29 11.50 23.82
C HIS A 1039 -15.42 10.57 24.23
N GLY A 1040 -15.32 9.98 25.42
CA GLY A 1040 -16.33 9.07 25.93
C GLY A 1040 -17.45 9.80 26.66
N VAL A 1041 -18.70 9.55 26.25
CA VAL A 1041 -19.88 9.95 27.03
C VAL A 1041 -20.33 8.75 27.88
N ALA A 1042 -20.83 9.01 29.09
CA ALA A 1042 -21.44 7.98 29.94
C ALA A 1042 -22.59 7.30 29.19
N ALA A 1043 -22.70 5.99 29.34
CA ALA A 1043 -23.66 5.16 28.61
C ALA A 1043 -25.11 5.39 29.06
N THR A 1044 -25.71 6.49 28.63
CA THR A 1044 -27.16 6.63 28.45
C THR A 1044 -27.39 7.45 27.18
N ALA A 1045 -28.07 6.85 26.20
CA ALA A 1045 -28.05 7.24 24.80
C ALA A 1045 -28.88 8.49 24.42
N ALA A 1046 -28.99 9.52 25.29
CA ALA A 1046 -29.92 10.64 25.04
C ALA A 1046 -29.35 12.07 25.12
N THR A 1047 -28.10 12.29 25.56
CA THR A 1047 -27.58 13.67 25.68
C THR A 1047 -26.08 13.74 25.41
N ALA A 1048 -25.71 13.87 24.14
CA ALA A 1048 -24.31 14.08 23.72
C ALA A 1048 -24.23 15.06 22.54
N ALA A 1049 -24.69 16.30 22.74
CA ALA A 1049 -24.57 17.37 21.75
C ALA A 1049 -23.45 18.37 22.06
N SER A 1050 -22.62 18.14 23.10
CA SER A 1050 -21.49 19.04 23.44
C SER A 1050 -20.21 18.27 23.77
N PRO A 1051 -19.09 18.51 23.07
CA PRO A 1051 -17.78 17.94 23.44
C PRO A 1051 -17.25 18.42 24.81
N LYS A 1052 -17.91 19.39 25.45
CA LYS A 1052 -17.58 19.87 26.81
C LYS A 1052 -18.16 19.00 27.94
N SER A 1053 -18.95 17.95 27.65
CA SER A 1053 -19.53 17.05 28.66
C SER A 1053 -18.98 15.62 28.62
N ALA A 1054 -17.85 15.38 27.94
CA ALA A 1054 -17.25 14.06 27.90
C ALA A 1054 -16.59 13.73 29.25
N ASP A 1055 -16.98 12.60 29.82
CA ASP A 1055 -16.48 12.13 31.12
C ASP A 1055 -15.05 11.56 31.04
N LEU A 1056 -14.48 11.37 29.84
CA LEU A 1056 -13.14 10.81 29.66
C LEU A 1056 -12.55 11.23 28.30
N HIS A 1057 -11.31 11.71 28.32
CA HIS A 1057 -10.56 12.11 27.14
C HIS A 1057 -9.41 11.13 26.89
N LEU A 1058 -9.39 10.49 25.73
CA LEU A 1058 -8.30 9.61 25.32
C LEU A 1058 -7.68 10.13 24.01
N THR A 1059 -6.40 10.43 24.02
CA THR A 1059 -5.67 10.96 22.86
C THR A 1059 -4.53 10.02 22.48
N PHE A 1060 -4.34 9.80 21.19
CA PHE A 1060 -3.18 9.12 20.61
C PHE A 1060 -2.52 10.01 19.56
N ARG A 1061 -1.20 10.23 19.69
CA ARG A 1061 -0.38 10.87 18.67
C ARG A 1061 0.67 9.88 18.16
N TRP A 1062 0.66 9.66 16.84
CA TRP A 1062 1.54 8.68 16.22
C TRP A 1062 2.93 9.26 15.98
N HIS A 1063 3.92 8.65 16.64
CA HIS A 1063 5.33 8.99 16.49
C HIS A 1063 6.17 7.72 16.34
N ARG A 1064 7.01 7.67 15.30
CA ARG A 1064 7.92 6.54 15.09
C ARG A 1064 9.12 6.60 16.04
N THR A 1065 9.66 7.79 16.27
CA THR A 1065 10.87 8.02 17.07
C THR A 1065 10.59 9.01 18.20
N LEU A 1066 11.53 9.15 19.14
CA LEU A 1066 11.36 10.01 20.32
C LEU A 1066 11.41 11.53 20.05
N PRO A 1067 12.15 12.12 19.08
CA PRO A 1067 12.22 13.59 18.99
C PRO A 1067 10.85 14.28 18.84
N PRO A 1068 9.90 13.79 18.01
CA PRO A 1068 8.54 14.31 18.01
C PRO A 1068 7.78 14.12 19.34
N VAL A 1069 8.07 13.06 20.09
CA VAL A 1069 7.51 12.84 21.44
C VAL A 1069 8.07 13.87 22.42
N VAL A 1070 9.37 14.16 22.35
CA VAL A 1070 10.04 15.22 23.14
C VAL A 1070 9.37 16.57 22.88
N GLN A 1071 9.09 16.90 21.63
CA GLN A 1071 8.40 18.14 21.28
C GLN A 1071 6.98 18.20 21.86
N ASP A 1072 6.19 17.13 21.74
CA ASP A 1072 4.85 17.09 22.33
C ASP A 1072 4.88 17.28 23.86
N VAL A 1073 5.91 16.77 24.55
CA VAL A 1073 6.10 16.97 25.99
C VAL A 1073 6.48 18.42 26.31
N TRP A 1074 7.33 19.05 25.49
CA TRP A 1074 7.63 20.48 25.63
C TRP A 1074 6.39 21.35 25.39
N ASP A 1075 5.54 20.98 24.45
CA ASP A 1075 4.29 21.68 24.16
C ASP A 1075 3.31 21.56 25.35
N MET A 1076 3.25 20.40 26.03
CA MET A 1076 2.47 20.24 27.28
C MET A 1076 2.97 21.19 28.38
N LYS A 1077 4.29 21.25 28.58
CA LYS A 1077 4.90 22.19 29.54
C LYS A 1077 4.54 23.64 29.21
N SER A 1078 4.69 24.02 27.94
CA SER A 1078 4.54 25.41 27.49
C SER A 1078 3.09 25.87 27.49
N SER A 1079 2.16 24.97 27.17
CA SER A 1079 0.71 25.26 27.20
C SER A 1079 0.10 25.23 28.59
N GLY A 1080 0.78 24.63 29.58
CA GLY A 1080 0.23 24.37 30.91
C GLY A 1080 -0.90 23.33 30.92
N GLN A 1081 -1.16 22.64 29.80
CA GLN A 1081 -2.19 21.62 29.68
C GLN A 1081 -1.58 20.23 29.89
N PHE A 1082 -1.81 19.67 31.07
CA PHE A 1082 -1.24 18.38 31.48
C PHE A 1082 -2.31 17.29 31.53
N PRO A 1083 -2.15 16.19 30.77
CA PRO A 1083 -2.99 15.02 30.93
C PRO A 1083 -2.80 14.36 32.30
N ASP A 1084 -3.79 13.61 32.80
CA ASP A 1084 -3.65 12.86 34.06
C ASP A 1084 -2.72 11.65 33.91
N VAL A 1085 -2.69 11.06 32.71
CA VAL A 1085 -1.81 9.94 32.35
C VAL A 1085 -1.17 10.20 31.00
N VAL A 1086 0.15 10.04 30.92
CA VAL A 1086 0.90 10.08 29.66
C VAL A 1086 1.64 8.76 29.47
N VAL A 1087 1.39 8.08 28.35
CA VAL A 1087 2.11 6.86 27.95
C VAL A 1087 3.02 7.16 26.78
N LEU A 1088 4.31 6.84 26.92
CA LEU A 1088 5.38 7.09 25.96
C LEU A 1088 5.83 5.76 25.34
N SER A 1089 5.92 5.70 24.02
CA SER A 1089 6.33 4.48 23.29
C SER A 1089 7.01 4.82 21.98
N ALA A 1090 8.27 4.47 21.75
CA ALA A 1090 8.90 4.79 20.46
C ALA A 1090 10.07 3.88 20.08
N ALA A 1091 10.24 2.74 20.76
CA ALA A 1091 11.43 1.92 20.57
C ALA A 1091 11.33 0.95 19.38
N SER A 1092 10.12 0.63 18.91
CA SER A 1092 9.97 -0.39 17.87
C SER A 1092 10.57 0.06 16.55
N TRP A 1093 10.40 1.33 16.18
CA TRP A 1093 10.86 1.81 14.89
C TRP A 1093 12.36 2.08 14.81
N TYR A 1094 13.06 2.28 15.93
CA TYR A 1094 14.51 2.48 15.86
C TYR A 1094 15.21 1.24 15.32
N TYR A 1095 14.86 0.03 15.80
CA TYR A 1095 15.46 -1.18 15.26
C TYR A 1095 14.91 -1.57 13.88
N VAL A 1096 13.72 -1.11 13.50
CA VAL A 1096 13.13 -1.31 12.17
C VAL A 1096 13.82 -0.48 11.12
N GLU A 1097 14.11 0.77 11.47
CA GLU A 1097 14.84 1.72 10.62
C GLU A 1097 16.35 1.51 10.70
N GLY A 1098 16.82 0.55 11.52
CA GLY A 1098 18.24 0.22 11.66
C GLY A 1098 19.05 1.35 12.29
N LEU A 1099 18.44 2.18 13.14
CA LEU A 1099 19.14 3.26 13.82
C LEU A 1099 20.17 2.70 14.82
N PRO A 1100 21.27 3.41 15.11
CA PRO A 1100 22.20 3.00 16.16
C PRO A 1100 21.59 3.14 17.57
N LEU A 1101 22.00 2.28 18.51
CA LEU A 1101 21.59 2.37 19.93
C LEU A 1101 21.93 3.72 20.54
N LYS A 1102 23.08 4.30 20.18
CA LYS A 1102 23.51 5.63 20.63
C LYS A 1102 22.49 6.73 20.30
N VAL A 1103 21.85 6.65 19.13
CA VAL A 1103 20.80 7.61 18.73
C VAL A 1103 19.56 7.45 19.61
N LEU A 1104 19.22 6.23 20.04
CA LEU A 1104 18.16 6.01 21.02
C LEU A 1104 18.54 6.59 22.39
N GLU A 1105 19.76 6.36 22.86
CA GLU A 1105 20.28 6.90 24.13
C GLU A 1105 20.22 8.43 24.16
N GLU A 1106 20.71 9.10 23.11
CA GLU A 1106 20.68 10.56 22.97
C GLU A 1106 19.25 11.10 23.01
N HIS A 1107 18.32 10.47 22.29
CA HIS A 1107 16.93 10.90 22.30
C HIS A 1107 16.22 10.59 23.63
N LEU A 1108 16.60 9.54 24.35
CA LEU A 1108 16.10 9.26 25.70
C LEU A 1108 16.60 10.29 26.72
N GLN A 1109 17.82 10.78 26.56
CA GLN A 1109 18.35 11.87 27.39
C GLN A 1109 17.55 13.17 27.18
N GLN A 1110 17.24 13.51 25.93
CA GLN A 1110 16.37 14.65 25.61
C GLN A 1110 14.96 14.47 26.17
N LEU A 1111 14.41 13.25 26.09
CA LEU A 1111 13.12 12.92 26.68
C LEU A 1111 13.11 13.06 28.19
N ALA A 1112 14.17 12.63 28.88
CA ALA A 1112 14.30 12.78 30.33
C ALA A 1112 14.18 14.25 30.74
N GLY A 1113 14.95 15.14 30.11
CA GLY A 1113 14.90 16.57 30.41
C GLY A 1113 13.53 17.21 30.11
N ALA A 1114 12.86 16.80 29.02
CA ALA A 1114 11.53 17.30 28.70
C ALA A 1114 10.47 16.82 29.70
N VAL A 1115 10.50 15.54 30.08
CA VAL A 1115 9.55 14.93 31.01
C VAL A 1115 9.73 15.49 32.43
N GLU A 1116 10.96 15.63 32.92
CA GLU A 1116 11.26 16.27 34.21
C GLU A 1116 10.72 17.71 34.25
N ALA A 1117 10.98 18.49 33.19
CA ALA A 1117 10.53 19.87 33.11
C ALA A 1117 8.99 20.00 33.01
N ALA A 1118 8.33 19.07 32.30
CA ALA A 1118 6.88 19.02 32.22
C ALA A 1118 6.24 18.57 33.54
N ASP A 1119 6.82 17.58 34.23
CA ASP A 1119 6.33 17.08 35.52
C ASP A 1119 6.46 18.13 36.63
N ALA A 1120 7.59 18.85 36.67
CA ALA A 1120 7.79 19.99 37.57
C ALA A 1120 6.77 21.12 37.31
N ALA A 1121 6.50 21.43 36.04
CA ALA A 1121 5.49 22.42 35.66
C ALA A 1121 4.06 21.98 36.03
N ALA A 1122 3.73 20.70 35.83
CA ALA A 1122 2.46 20.12 36.24
C ALA A 1122 2.28 20.20 37.77
N SER A 1123 3.32 19.83 38.52
CA SER A 1123 3.33 19.88 39.98
C SER A 1123 3.11 21.31 40.50
N LYS A 1124 3.79 22.30 39.89
CA LYS A 1124 3.59 23.72 40.19
C LYS A 1124 2.15 24.19 39.90
N ALA A 1125 1.50 23.61 38.90
CA ALA A 1125 0.09 23.86 38.58
C ALA A 1125 -0.90 23.05 39.45
N GLY A 1126 -0.42 22.35 40.49
CA GLY A 1126 -1.25 21.47 41.33
C GLY A 1126 -1.77 20.25 40.60
N LYS A 1127 -1.19 19.90 39.45
CA LYS A 1127 -1.52 18.72 38.65
C LYS A 1127 -0.52 17.59 38.93
N ARG A 1128 -0.96 16.36 38.75
CA ARG A 1128 -0.12 15.16 38.88
C ARG A 1128 -0.27 14.33 37.62
N VAL A 1129 0.84 14.07 36.94
CA VAL A 1129 0.87 13.28 35.71
C VAL A 1129 1.45 11.90 36.02
N LEU A 1130 0.75 10.84 35.64
CA LEU A 1130 1.31 9.49 35.63
C LEU A 1130 2.03 9.25 34.29
N TRP A 1131 3.36 9.31 34.31
CA TRP A 1131 4.21 9.01 33.16
C TRP A 1131 4.53 7.51 33.09
N LEU A 1132 4.28 6.89 31.93
CA LEU A 1132 4.59 5.48 31.66
C LEU A 1132 5.47 5.33 30.41
N LEU A 1133 6.62 4.68 30.49
CA LEU A 1133 7.48 4.36 29.34
C LEU A 1133 7.34 2.88 28.96
N MET A 1134 7.03 2.57 27.69
CA MET A 1134 6.81 1.19 27.23
C MET A 1134 8.05 0.53 26.62
N THR A 1135 8.32 -0.72 27.00
CA THR A 1135 9.27 -1.60 26.29
C THR A 1135 8.61 -2.31 25.09
N VAL A 1136 9.40 -2.99 24.27
CA VAL A 1136 8.93 -3.72 23.08
C VAL A 1136 9.17 -5.22 23.28
N PRO A 1137 8.18 -6.10 23.03
CA PRO A 1137 8.36 -7.54 23.19
C PRO A 1137 9.33 -8.14 22.14
N ASP A 1138 10.04 -9.21 22.51
CA ASP A 1138 10.99 -9.91 21.65
C ASP A 1138 10.27 -10.57 20.46
N ARG A 1139 11.00 -10.80 19.38
CA ARG A 1139 10.41 -11.41 18.19
C ARG A 1139 10.32 -12.93 18.31
N VAL A 1140 9.18 -13.50 17.92
CA VAL A 1140 9.03 -14.96 17.75
C VAL A 1140 9.48 -15.38 16.35
N ARG A 1141 10.43 -16.32 16.29
CA ARG A 1141 10.92 -16.93 15.04
C ARG A 1141 9.76 -17.59 14.27
N GLY A 1142 9.64 -17.31 12.97
CA GLY A 1142 8.69 -18.00 12.07
C GLY A 1142 7.25 -17.47 12.02
N ARG A 1143 6.94 -16.34 12.68
CA ARG A 1143 5.58 -15.75 12.67
C ARG A 1143 5.41 -14.42 11.91
N SER A 1144 6.46 -13.80 11.38
CA SER A 1144 6.29 -12.53 10.66
C SER A 1144 5.75 -12.71 9.24
N TRP A 1145 4.58 -12.12 8.98
CA TRP A 1145 3.95 -12.12 7.66
C TRP A 1145 4.54 -11.12 6.67
N SER A 1146 5.23 -10.06 7.13
CA SER A 1146 5.83 -9.10 6.20
C SER A 1146 7.34 -9.25 6.15
N ALA A 1147 7.83 -9.42 4.92
CA ALA A 1147 9.25 -9.49 4.58
C ALA A 1147 10.02 -8.20 4.96
N THR A 1148 9.37 -7.15 5.47
CA THR A 1148 9.99 -5.86 5.76
C THR A 1148 10.66 -5.77 7.14
N TRP A 1149 10.47 -6.75 8.03
CA TRP A 1149 11.06 -6.72 9.38
C TRP A 1149 12.25 -7.67 9.43
N HIS A 1150 13.43 -7.18 9.05
CA HIS A 1150 14.68 -7.97 8.99
C HIS A 1150 15.63 -7.75 10.19
N ALA A 1151 15.18 -7.11 11.27
CA ALA A 1151 16.03 -6.92 12.45
C ALA A 1151 16.58 -8.27 12.98
N PRO A 1152 17.91 -8.42 13.16
CA PRO A 1152 18.53 -9.63 13.69
C PRO A 1152 17.97 -10.07 15.05
N LEU A 1153 17.91 -11.39 15.28
CA LEU A 1153 17.60 -11.95 16.59
C LEU A 1153 18.64 -11.45 17.60
N GLY A 1154 18.19 -10.83 18.69
CA GLY A 1154 19.07 -10.25 19.72
C GLY A 1154 19.17 -8.72 19.71
N VAL A 1155 18.64 -8.03 18.69
CA VAL A 1155 18.62 -6.57 18.68
C VAL A 1155 17.60 -6.00 19.68
N VAL A 1156 16.38 -6.56 19.74
CA VAL A 1156 15.32 -6.07 20.66
C VAL A 1156 15.74 -6.07 22.14
N PRO A 1157 16.40 -7.11 22.68
CA PRO A 1157 16.94 -7.07 24.04
C PRO A 1157 17.93 -5.93 24.31
N GLN A 1158 18.75 -5.53 23.32
CA GLN A 1158 19.70 -4.42 23.46
C GLN A 1158 18.96 -3.09 23.55
N TYR A 1159 17.95 -2.90 22.69
CA TYR A 1159 17.06 -1.74 22.72
C TYR A 1159 16.29 -1.61 24.04
N ASN A 1160 15.73 -2.72 24.53
CA ASN A 1160 15.05 -2.74 25.83
C ASN A 1160 16.00 -2.48 27.00
N ARG A 1161 17.27 -2.90 26.90
CA ARG A 1161 18.29 -2.58 27.92
C ARG A 1161 18.50 -1.07 28.02
N VAL A 1162 18.63 -0.40 26.88
CA VAL A 1162 18.76 1.07 26.81
C VAL A 1162 17.53 1.76 27.39
N LEU A 1163 16.31 1.31 27.05
CA LEU A 1163 15.07 1.86 27.64
C LEU A 1163 15.03 1.71 29.17
N ARG A 1164 15.41 0.55 29.70
CA ARG A 1164 15.42 0.28 31.15
C ARG A 1164 16.46 1.10 31.91
N GLY A 1165 17.53 1.51 31.23
CA GLY A 1165 18.57 2.37 31.80
C GLY A 1165 18.30 3.88 31.60
N ALA A 1166 17.18 4.26 30.99
CA ALA A 1166 16.90 5.66 30.67
C ALA A 1166 16.69 6.49 31.94
N ALA A 1167 17.36 7.65 32.03
CA ALA A 1167 17.25 8.57 33.17
C ALA A 1167 15.83 9.12 33.40
N VAL A 1168 14.94 9.03 32.39
CA VAL A 1168 13.52 9.40 32.52
C VAL A 1168 12.76 8.51 33.52
N LEU A 1169 13.27 7.30 33.81
CA LEU A 1169 12.65 6.32 34.70
C LEU A 1169 12.98 6.58 36.18
N HIS A 1170 12.03 6.28 37.05
CA HIS A 1170 12.21 6.32 38.50
C HIS A 1170 13.27 5.29 38.97
N PRO A 1171 14.16 5.63 39.92
CA PRO A 1171 14.17 6.86 40.73
C PRO A 1171 14.86 8.08 40.10
N GLN A 1172 15.51 7.93 38.93
CA GLN A 1172 16.26 9.03 38.31
C GLN A 1172 15.34 10.12 37.71
N GLY A 1173 14.17 9.73 37.21
CA GLY A 1173 13.17 10.60 36.64
C GLY A 1173 11.73 10.24 37.08
N PRO A 1174 10.72 10.98 36.61
CA PRO A 1174 9.35 10.82 37.11
C PRO A 1174 8.56 9.70 36.43
N ALA A 1175 9.08 9.07 35.36
CA ALA A 1175 8.37 8.01 34.64
C ALA A 1175 8.50 6.64 35.29
N LEU A 1176 7.42 5.85 35.19
CA LEU A 1176 7.43 4.44 35.56
C LEU A 1176 7.54 3.59 34.30
N LEU A 1177 8.20 2.45 34.40
CA LEU A 1177 8.33 1.52 33.28
C LEU A 1177 7.04 0.67 33.16
N LEU A 1178 6.46 0.62 31.97
CA LEU A 1178 5.45 -0.36 31.58
C LEU A 1178 6.15 -1.44 30.74
N ASP A 1179 6.73 -2.45 31.41
CA ASP A 1179 7.60 -3.42 30.78
C ASP A 1179 6.81 -4.50 29.99
N VAL A 1180 6.29 -4.13 28.81
CA VAL A 1180 5.56 -5.03 27.90
C VAL A 1180 6.39 -6.27 27.52
N GLN A 1181 7.71 -6.14 27.41
CA GLN A 1181 8.63 -7.27 27.21
C GLN A 1181 8.50 -8.30 28.35
N ALA A 1182 8.60 -7.85 29.61
CA ALA A 1182 8.42 -8.73 30.76
C ALA A 1182 6.98 -9.25 30.85
N LEU A 1183 6.00 -8.38 30.67
CA LEU A 1183 4.58 -8.73 30.68
C LEU A 1183 4.21 -9.72 29.58
N SER A 1184 4.99 -9.85 28.52
CA SER A 1184 4.77 -10.81 27.43
C SER A 1184 5.68 -12.05 27.50
N GLN A 1185 6.54 -12.14 28.53
CA GLN A 1185 7.58 -13.17 28.67
C GLN A 1185 8.45 -13.31 27.41
N SER A 1186 8.95 -12.20 26.88
CA SER A 1186 9.72 -12.23 25.62
C SER A 1186 8.90 -12.78 24.45
N CYS A 1187 7.59 -12.48 24.47
CA CYS A 1187 6.63 -12.70 23.40
C CYS A 1187 6.32 -14.15 22.99
N LEU A 1188 6.54 -15.17 23.83
CA LEU A 1188 6.31 -16.60 23.53
C LEU A 1188 4.93 -16.92 22.88
N ALA A 1189 3.92 -17.28 23.67
CA ALA A 1189 2.55 -17.45 23.20
C ALA A 1189 1.81 -16.11 23.06
N TRP A 1190 2.49 -15.01 23.42
CA TRP A 1190 1.89 -13.75 23.78
C TRP A 1190 2.11 -12.64 22.74
N CYS A 1191 2.75 -12.96 21.62
CA CYS A 1191 2.74 -12.09 20.44
C CYS A 1191 1.37 -12.10 19.73
N SER A 1192 1.05 -10.98 19.08
CA SER A 1192 0.09 -10.93 17.99
C SER A 1192 0.55 -11.82 16.81
N ALA A 1193 -0.32 -11.98 15.82
CA ALA A 1193 -0.03 -12.78 14.63
C ALA A 1193 1.17 -12.26 13.81
N ASP A 1194 1.55 -10.98 13.94
CA ASP A 1194 2.71 -10.40 13.26
C ASP A 1194 4.06 -10.76 13.93
N GLY A 1195 4.03 -11.28 15.16
CA GLY A 1195 5.24 -11.68 15.90
C GLY A 1195 6.07 -10.52 16.45
N THR A 1196 5.57 -9.29 16.39
CA THR A 1196 6.24 -8.06 16.84
C THR A 1196 5.46 -7.36 17.95
N HIS A 1197 4.12 -7.44 17.98
CA HIS A 1197 3.32 -6.78 19.01
C HIS A 1197 2.87 -7.73 20.10
N ALA A 1198 2.60 -7.22 21.30
CA ALA A 1198 1.99 -7.99 22.36
C ALA A 1198 0.49 -8.21 22.09
N ASN A 1199 -0.04 -9.35 22.50
CA ASN A 1199 -1.43 -9.70 22.25
C ASN A 1199 -2.41 -8.93 23.17
N ALA A 1200 -3.70 -9.26 23.02
CA ALA A 1200 -4.79 -8.64 23.77
C ALA A 1200 -4.60 -8.64 25.28
N ALA A 1201 -4.12 -9.74 25.82
CA ALA A 1201 -4.13 -9.99 27.24
C ALA A 1201 -2.99 -9.23 27.95
N VAL A 1202 -1.83 -9.09 27.31
CA VAL A 1202 -0.74 -8.22 27.79
C VAL A 1202 -1.17 -6.76 27.85
N ASN A 1203 -1.85 -6.26 26.81
CA ASN A 1203 -2.35 -4.88 26.81
C ASN A 1203 -3.46 -4.66 27.84
N ALA A 1204 -4.35 -5.64 28.02
CA ALA A 1204 -5.37 -5.59 29.06
C ALA A 1204 -4.74 -5.55 30.46
N LEU A 1205 -3.67 -6.31 30.70
CA LEU A 1205 -2.91 -6.26 31.94
C LEU A 1205 -2.25 -4.88 32.12
N GLY A 1206 -1.60 -4.33 31.10
CA GLY A 1206 -1.03 -2.98 31.15
C GLY A 1206 -2.05 -1.89 31.54
N ILE A 1207 -3.30 -2.01 31.07
CA ILE A 1207 -4.40 -1.12 31.46
C ILE A 1207 -4.78 -1.29 32.94
N GLN A 1208 -4.82 -2.53 33.45
CA GLN A 1208 -5.07 -2.79 34.87
C GLN A 1208 -3.95 -2.21 35.75
N LEU A 1209 -2.70 -2.32 35.31
CA LEU A 1209 -1.55 -1.72 36.00
C LEU A 1209 -1.67 -0.20 36.07
N MET A 1210 -1.94 0.43 34.93
CA MET A 1210 -2.19 1.88 34.85
C MET A 1210 -3.32 2.31 35.82
N ALA A 1211 -4.43 1.58 35.87
CA ALA A 1211 -5.54 1.88 36.78
C ALA A 1211 -5.17 1.73 38.27
N ASN A 1212 -4.36 0.72 38.61
CA ASN A 1212 -3.88 0.54 39.98
C ASN A 1212 -2.85 1.62 40.38
N LEU A 1213 -1.98 2.05 39.47
CA LEU A 1213 -1.02 3.13 39.74
C LEU A 1213 -1.73 4.46 40.03
N LEU A 1214 -2.91 4.69 39.45
CA LEU A 1214 -3.75 5.84 39.75
C LEU A 1214 -4.33 5.83 41.18
N ASP A 1215 -4.40 4.67 41.86
CA ASP A 1215 -4.91 4.51 43.23
C ASP A 1215 -3.88 4.78 44.31
N LEU A 1216 -2.60 4.76 43.96
CA LEU A 1216 -1.54 4.98 44.94
C LEU A 1216 -1.63 6.41 45.48
N PRO A 1217 -1.56 6.59 46.80
CA PRO A 1217 -1.46 7.93 47.38
C PRO A 1217 -0.23 8.64 46.78
N PRO A 1218 -0.26 9.98 46.68
CA PRO A 1218 0.97 10.71 46.37
C PRO A 1218 2.06 10.27 47.33
N ALA A 1219 3.29 10.10 46.84
CA ALA A 1219 4.41 9.77 47.71
C ALA A 1219 4.45 10.81 48.83
N ALA A 1220 4.23 10.38 50.07
CA ALA A 1220 4.29 11.26 51.22
C ALA A 1220 5.76 11.64 51.41
N GLY A 1221 6.13 12.88 51.08
CA GLY A 1221 7.46 13.43 51.28
C GLY A 1221 8.18 13.87 50.01
N ALA A 1222 7.87 15.08 49.55
CA ALA A 1222 8.82 15.99 48.89
C ALA A 1222 8.53 17.46 49.29
N GLU A 1223 7.87 17.68 50.43
CA GLU A 1223 8.03 18.91 51.22
C GLU A 1223 9.10 18.61 52.29
N GLN A 1224 10.36 18.56 51.83
CA GLN A 1224 11.56 18.89 52.59
C GLN A 1224 12.69 19.17 51.62
#